data_AF-A0A4S8MUC5-F1
#
_entry.id   AF-A0A4S8MUC5-F1
#
_cell.length_a   1.000
_cell.length_b   1.000
_cell.length_c   1.000
_cell.angle_alpha   90.00
_cell.angle_beta   90.00
_cell.angle_gamma   90.00
#
_symmetry.space_group_name_H-M   'P 1'
#
loop_
_entity.id
_entity.type
_entity.pdbx_description
1 polymer ?
#
loop_
_entity_poly.entity_id
_entity_poly.type
_entity_poly.pdbx_seq_one_letter_code
_entity_poly.pdbx_strand_id
1 'polypeptide(L)'
;MSFPDSSIQSLANPDLSLASLPSDFSTPPRPSSLRVPSVSSQTTAPSSAPISTPSPPASSVSAAAAFLRKSKMQGKGKADNGISSTLSRRYTNASEETEVDEDGDLETPAAEKSLKWGEGLSSLDTPVVTRTNSSANAKGRSKATPGKGTTLTLRDQEKHIDSLNKENFNLKLRVHFLEERLASLAPEEMDAALKQNISLKIETHSRGREIKRLKKLLLELERELERLQNARTTSAGARSRERELEEKLEEREKEIRELRRRRTSAGNTSELGAALRDAEERNGELEEQLENAKGLLEDNLAEIERLQDIVERRGDSPSSTSGLKDENEELAHQLEEHRALLSQHEDERADLLDEIESLRLTIDQLNQKREADSIERSHSRMQMLEEREEREGLEDDINALKDRLAATLIELQEKEEEVERKERALEELMDEHRRVVEQVEEEWRGEVEEARQREEELRDVLLERETESKELRLNISELEANTNDLHEKFETALAHLEQEAEAKDSEIESLNQAIEKLGEQIYNLEDDNDRMKEESDRLREEEDAERERLETVAAALKEKLSSLKSQLEDMTDAYESCSQEIHAHRSRQEELASHVESLVSELQREQSARERAESNLDAADKEHDTQTRAERRALEAKESALQSALNDLARTQSLLNQREEDLAQVQQALQTLEAESKKAGETHTTATFSLQLEVDRLKRDLERLEDELARTRKELDDRESRGRDRDGALDKLHAENRDLATQLAAQTQARLNISEKLDSVQASLKAAEGEIAGYKTKVVELETRLSKDQRSLLNAESQYRDQLTERNTLLLTIYQYMDKILGVDKTPKKGTQAETKPFTNFSVFHDNLITRLKALSQIQLDFDKRAKEIEARFADKLNDMKKQLDSRWKQIDKFEASVKSYAETKAAWRRKFSAKEGELEALKATNSEMAAQLSGMKRPGQADPMELRSAATRAQNAERRLNNAQNQLLATEEKIATLNQKSVVADAKWEARVKEYEARLKAAEEKVKRERQGGKERALELENQVKSLQRQLELAQKRSRQLSDVIDLNDPTSSPNSNSSK
;
A
#
# COMPACT_ATOMS: atom_id res chain seq x y z
N MET A 1 -11.73 -17.16 -85.45
CA MET A 1 -11.21 -16.57 -84.19
C MET A 1 -10.48 -15.29 -84.56
N SER A 2 -10.46 -14.29 -83.68
CA SER A 2 -9.93 -12.94 -83.94
C SER A 2 -10.67 -12.23 -85.09
N PHE A 3 -11.70 -11.46 -84.73
CA PHE A 3 -12.47 -10.59 -85.65
C PHE A 3 -12.54 -9.17 -85.06
N PRO A 4 -12.86 -8.14 -85.86
CA PRO A 4 -12.10 -6.90 -85.84
C PRO A 4 -12.94 -5.69 -85.37
N ASP A 5 -12.31 -4.52 -85.38
CA ASP A 5 -12.97 -3.23 -85.17
C ASP A 5 -13.07 -2.45 -86.48
N SER A 6 -14.30 -2.08 -86.87
CA SER A 6 -14.60 -1.17 -87.99
C SER A 6 -16.03 -0.65 -87.91
N SER A 7 -16.24 0.33 -87.03
CA SER A 7 -17.09 1.55 -87.17
C SER A 7 -18.13 1.62 -88.32
N ILE A 8 -19.39 2.05 -87.99
CA ILE A 8 -20.13 3.20 -88.59
C ILE A 8 -21.65 3.18 -88.25
N GLN A 9 -22.14 4.26 -87.59
CA GLN A 9 -23.48 4.92 -87.67
C GLN A 9 -24.80 4.11 -87.45
N SER A 10 -25.94 4.67 -87.00
CA SER A 10 -26.29 5.95 -86.30
C SER A 10 -27.75 5.89 -85.77
N LEU A 11 -28.29 7.01 -85.24
CA LEU A 11 -29.65 7.24 -84.65
C LEU A 11 -29.85 6.75 -83.20
N ALA A 12 -30.55 7.44 -82.29
CA ALA A 12 -30.94 8.87 -82.20
C ALA A 12 -31.46 9.21 -80.77
N ASN A 13 -31.17 10.44 -80.29
CA ASN A 13 -31.91 11.38 -79.37
C ASN A 13 -32.78 10.89 -78.17
N PRO A 14 -33.08 11.71 -77.13
CA PRO A 14 -33.00 13.19 -77.05
C PRO A 14 -32.38 13.83 -75.77
N ASP A 15 -32.15 15.16 -75.84
CA ASP A 15 -32.23 16.27 -74.85
C ASP A 15 -31.78 16.07 -73.36
N LEU A 16 -31.10 17.01 -72.69
CA LEU A 16 -31.17 18.49 -72.62
C LEU A 16 -29.74 19.12 -72.49
N SER A 17 -29.34 20.23 -73.11
CA SER A 17 -29.71 21.67 -72.95
C SER A 17 -29.26 22.29 -71.60
N LEU A 18 -28.58 23.45 -71.46
CA LEU A 18 -28.13 24.61 -72.30
C LEU A 18 -26.70 25.05 -71.82
N ALA A 19 -25.76 25.71 -72.54
CA ALA A 19 -25.76 26.93 -73.40
C ALA A 19 -25.94 28.26 -72.61
N SER A 20 -25.25 29.40 -72.84
CA SER A 20 -24.19 29.81 -73.83
C SER A 20 -23.43 31.13 -73.43
N LEU A 21 -22.53 31.62 -74.31
CA LEU A 21 -21.64 32.81 -74.20
C LEU A 21 -22.29 34.14 -74.76
N PRO A 22 -21.59 35.20 -75.26
CA PRO A 22 -20.93 36.32 -74.53
C PRO A 22 -21.21 37.77 -75.08
N SER A 23 -20.39 38.77 -74.68
CA SER A 23 -19.93 40.02 -75.38
C SER A 23 -20.58 41.43 -75.19
N ASP A 24 -19.67 42.42 -75.00
CA ASP A 24 -19.56 43.84 -75.43
C ASP A 24 -20.50 45.05 -75.08
N PHE A 25 -19.80 46.20 -74.87
CA PHE A 25 -20.07 47.60 -75.30
C PHE A 25 -20.57 48.73 -74.34
N SER A 26 -19.65 49.69 -74.05
CA SER A 26 -19.83 51.15 -73.79
C SER A 26 -20.37 51.73 -72.46
N THR A 27 -20.37 53.08 -72.35
CA THR A 27 -20.37 53.95 -71.13
C THR A 27 -21.38 55.14 -71.26
N PRO A 28 -21.51 56.15 -70.35
CA PRO A 28 -21.05 56.38 -68.95
C PRO A 28 -22.27 56.68 -68.01
N PRO A 29 -22.54 57.85 -67.33
CA PRO A 29 -21.75 58.81 -66.51
C PRO A 29 -22.37 59.30 -65.15
N ARG A 30 -21.55 59.42 -64.08
CA ARG A 30 -21.61 60.44 -62.97
C ARG A 30 -22.81 60.39 -61.95
N PRO A 31 -22.77 61.09 -60.77
CA PRO A 31 -21.85 62.17 -60.31
C PRO A 31 -21.24 62.06 -58.87
N SER A 32 -20.27 62.96 -58.57
CA SER A 32 -19.87 63.56 -57.25
C SER A 32 -19.51 62.65 -56.04
N SER A 33 -18.46 62.92 -55.23
CA SER A 33 -17.48 64.03 -55.20
C SER A 33 -16.18 63.68 -54.43
N LEU A 34 -15.17 64.55 -54.57
CA LEU A 34 -13.82 64.62 -53.95
C LEU A 34 -13.73 64.15 -52.47
N ARG A 35 -12.56 63.74 -51.92
CA ARG A 35 -11.25 64.42 -52.01
C ARG A 35 -10.04 63.56 -51.53
N VAL A 36 -8.85 63.79 -52.13
CA VAL A 36 -7.50 63.32 -51.68
C VAL A 36 -6.51 64.51 -51.91
N PRO A 37 -5.48 64.73 -51.05
CA PRO A 37 -4.09 64.26 -51.24
C PRO A 37 -3.54 63.58 -49.93
N SER A 38 -2.47 62.78 -49.86
CA SER A 38 -1.01 62.99 -50.14
C SER A 38 -0.40 64.23 -49.41
N VAL A 39 0.88 64.27 -48.98
CA VAL A 39 2.12 63.69 -49.55
C VAL A 39 3.25 63.46 -48.50
N SER A 40 4.16 62.51 -48.77
CA SER A 40 5.64 62.50 -48.59
C SER A 40 6.39 62.78 -47.24
N SER A 41 7.30 61.83 -46.92
CA SER A 41 8.75 62.01 -46.63
C SER A 41 9.32 62.33 -45.22
N GLN A 42 10.44 61.62 -44.93
CA GLN A 42 11.64 62.03 -44.13
C GLN A 42 11.50 62.22 -42.60
N THR A 43 12.49 61.87 -41.72
CA THR A 43 13.64 60.93 -41.77
C THR A 43 14.18 60.68 -40.33
N THR A 44 15.15 59.75 -40.19
CA THR A 44 16.20 59.67 -39.13
C THR A 44 15.85 59.31 -37.68
N ALA A 45 16.63 58.36 -37.15
CA ALA A 45 16.86 58.04 -35.72
C ALA A 45 18.00 58.95 -35.15
N PRO A 46 18.61 58.78 -33.93
CA PRO A 46 18.60 57.61 -33.04
C PRO A 46 18.54 57.82 -31.49
N SER A 47 18.39 56.68 -30.80
CA SER A 47 18.80 56.30 -29.43
C SER A 47 19.46 57.31 -28.46
N SER A 48 18.94 57.37 -27.23
CA SER A 48 19.74 57.15 -25.98
C SER A 48 18.87 57.03 -24.71
N ALA A 49 19.37 56.29 -23.71
CA ALA A 49 18.88 56.23 -22.30
C ALA A 49 19.82 57.11 -21.40
N PRO A 50 19.88 57.10 -20.03
CA PRO A 50 19.43 56.08 -19.04
C PRO A 50 18.99 56.56 -17.60
N ILE A 51 18.80 55.60 -16.66
CA ILE A 51 19.00 55.70 -15.16
C ILE A 51 17.99 56.58 -14.37
N SER A 52 17.48 56.27 -13.15
CA SER A 52 18.01 55.53 -11.97
C SER A 52 16.93 54.88 -11.05
N THR A 53 17.38 54.21 -9.96
CA THR A 53 16.61 53.61 -8.82
C THR A 53 16.76 54.51 -7.54
N PRO A 54 16.30 54.23 -6.26
CA PRO A 54 16.08 52.95 -5.54
C PRO A 54 14.87 52.82 -4.55
N SER A 55 14.78 51.66 -3.87
CA SER A 55 13.87 51.26 -2.74
C SER A 55 14.48 51.59 -1.35
N PRO A 56 13.98 51.12 -0.15
CA PRO A 56 12.77 50.36 0.28
C PRO A 56 12.02 51.13 1.43
N PRO A 57 11.53 50.62 2.62
CA PRO A 57 11.11 49.29 3.10
C PRO A 57 9.80 49.18 3.98
N ALA A 58 9.29 47.93 4.12
CA ALA A 58 8.72 47.24 5.31
C ALA A 58 7.52 47.75 6.19
N SER A 59 6.65 46.76 6.51
CA SER A 59 6.06 46.40 7.84
C SER A 59 4.57 46.68 8.23
N SER A 60 3.93 45.58 8.69
CA SER A 60 2.95 45.43 9.79
C SER A 60 1.48 45.95 9.76
N VAL A 61 0.56 44.97 9.96
CA VAL A 61 -0.59 44.94 10.93
C VAL A 61 -1.71 46.00 10.87
N SER A 62 -2.94 45.54 10.60
CA SER A 62 -4.20 45.78 11.36
C SER A 62 -5.34 44.91 10.77
N ALA A 63 -6.31 44.30 11.47
CA ALA A 63 -7.01 44.53 12.75
C ALA A 63 -8.34 45.33 12.65
N ALA A 64 -9.32 44.93 13.48
CA ALA A 64 -10.74 45.36 13.54
C ALA A 64 -11.60 45.00 12.29
N ALA A 65 -12.79 44.36 12.32
CA ALA A 65 -13.84 44.01 13.31
C ALA A 65 -15.11 44.92 13.33
N ALA A 66 -16.28 44.24 13.28
CA ALA A 66 -17.65 44.76 13.42
C ALA A 66 -18.14 45.75 12.30
N PHE A 67 -19.39 45.72 11.84
CA PHE A 67 -20.63 45.65 12.63
C PHE A 67 -21.82 44.94 11.94
N LEU A 68 -22.82 44.55 12.74
CA LEU A 68 -24.08 43.92 12.33
C LEU A 68 -25.01 44.87 11.55
N ARG A 69 -25.88 44.31 10.68
CA ARG A 69 -27.30 44.70 10.58
C ARG A 69 -28.21 43.56 10.10
N LYS A 70 -29.48 43.57 10.54
CA LYS A 70 -30.44 42.46 10.44
C LYS A 70 -31.87 42.97 10.25
N SER A 71 -32.49 42.72 9.08
CA SER A 71 -33.93 42.78 8.76
C SER A 71 -34.07 42.48 7.25
N LYS A 72 -34.95 41.65 6.65
CA LYS A 72 -36.18 40.88 6.96
C LYS A 72 -37.32 41.30 6.00
N MET A 73 -37.80 40.31 5.23
CA MET A 73 -39.12 40.17 4.58
C MET A 73 -39.44 40.71 3.16
N GLN A 74 -40.10 39.80 2.40
CA GLN A 74 -41.03 39.95 1.25
C GLN A 74 -40.50 40.52 -0.09
N GLY A 75 -40.87 39.97 -1.26
CA GLY A 75 -41.61 38.73 -1.56
C GLY A 75 -42.18 38.62 -3.00
N LYS A 76 -42.71 37.41 -3.35
CA LYS A 76 -43.46 37.01 -4.58
C LYS A 76 -42.68 36.89 -5.93
N GLY A 77 -42.79 35.71 -6.56
CA GLY A 77 -42.46 35.47 -7.98
C GLY A 77 -42.49 33.98 -8.37
N LYS A 78 -43.50 33.55 -9.16
CA LYS A 78 -43.62 32.21 -9.79
C LYS A 78 -42.57 32.01 -10.90
N ALA A 79 -42.15 30.83 -11.35
CA ALA A 79 -42.19 29.40 -10.92
C ALA A 79 -41.16 28.65 -11.83
N ASP A 80 -41.09 27.34 -12.13
CA ASP A 80 -41.80 26.07 -11.87
C ASP A 80 -40.82 24.91 -12.28
N ASN A 81 -41.04 23.57 -12.30
CA ASN A 81 -42.14 22.64 -12.00
C ASN A 81 -41.55 21.22 -11.71
N GLY A 82 -42.17 20.41 -10.85
CA GLY A 82 -42.01 18.93 -10.81
C GLY A 82 -40.76 18.34 -10.11
N ILE A 83 -40.73 17.09 -9.63
CA ILE A 83 -41.76 16.01 -9.52
C ILE A 83 -41.43 15.06 -8.34
N SER A 84 -42.48 14.49 -7.70
CA SER A 84 -42.54 13.22 -6.91
C SER A 84 -42.19 13.07 -5.40
N SER A 85 -43.18 12.45 -4.73
CA SER A 85 -43.10 11.28 -3.81
C SER A 85 -42.53 11.35 -2.37
N THR A 86 -43.40 11.75 -1.44
CA THR A 86 -43.90 10.89 -0.33
C THR A 86 -42.95 9.94 0.44
N LEU A 87 -42.57 10.39 1.65
CA LEU A 87 -42.88 9.78 2.96
C LEU A 87 -42.39 8.36 3.35
N SER A 88 -41.83 8.33 4.57
CA SER A 88 -41.83 7.25 5.56
C SER A 88 -41.10 5.94 5.25
N ARG A 89 -39.98 5.73 5.97
CA ARG A 89 -39.53 4.38 6.33
C ARG A 89 -39.31 4.29 7.85
N ARG A 90 -39.88 3.24 8.45
CA ARG A 90 -39.68 2.82 9.84
C ARG A 90 -38.54 1.79 9.85
N TYR A 91 -37.58 1.92 10.75
CA TYR A 91 -36.58 0.86 11.00
C TYR A 91 -36.43 0.57 12.49
N THR A 92 -35.99 -0.66 12.76
CA THR A 92 -35.74 -1.26 14.08
C THR A 92 -34.28 -1.68 14.16
N ASN A 93 -33.69 -1.66 15.36
CA ASN A 93 -32.32 -2.13 15.58
C ASN A 93 -32.15 -3.61 15.19
N ALA A 94 -30.94 -3.94 14.74
CA ALA A 94 -30.25 -5.20 15.01
C ALA A 94 -28.75 -4.86 15.15
N SER A 95 -28.07 -5.47 16.12
CA SER A 95 -26.70 -5.10 16.49
C SER A 95 -26.08 -6.21 17.33
N GLU A 96 -25.01 -6.85 16.85
CA GLU A 96 -24.23 -7.80 17.64
C GLU A 96 -22.85 -8.04 17.02
N GLU A 97 -21.84 -8.05 17.89
CA GLU A 97 -20.62 -8.90 17.92
C GLU A 97 -19.38 -8.11 18.40
N THR A 98 -19.11 -8.20 19.70
CA THR A 98 -17.73 -8.29 20.24
C THR A 98 -17.78 -8.90 21.65
N GLU A 99 -17.25 -10.11 21.80
CA GLU A 99 -16.91 -10.72 23.09
C GLU A 99 -15.45 -10.38 23.43
N VAL A 100 -15.09 -10.32 24.73
CA VAL A 100 -13.87 -10.90 25.34
C VAL A 100 -14.10 -11.02 26.86
N ASP A 101 -13.98 -12.25 27.36
CA ASP A 101 -13.52 -12.77 28.66
C ASP A 101 -13.26 -11.86 29.88
N GLU A 102 -13.71 -12.27 31.08
CA GLU A 102 -12.81 -12.83 32.13
C GLU A 102 -13.60 -13.58 33.25
N ASP A 103 -12.88 -14.32 34.11
CA ASP A 103 -13.34 -15.47 34.93
C ASP A 103 -14.22 -15.22 36.19
N GLY A 104 -14.79 -16.30 36.75
CA GLY A 104 -15.36 -16.34 38.11
C GLY A 104 -16.11 -17.63 38.48
N ASP A 105 -15.48 -18.53 39.26
CA ASP A 105 -16.02 -19.83 39.70
C ASP A 105 -17.26 -19.79 40.61
N LEU A 106 -18.12 -20.84 40.51
CA LEU A 106 -18.67 -21.57 41.68
C LEU A 106 -19.43 -22.87 41.28
N GLU A 107 -19.50 -23.82 42.20
CA GLU A 107 -19.77 -25.24 41.94
C GLU A 107 -21.26 -25.68 41.94
N THR A 108 -21.67 -26.44 40.90
CA THR A 108 -22.45 -27.74 40.90
C THR A 108 -23.71 -27.92 41.80
N PRO A 109 -24.45 -29.06 41.81
CA PRO A 109 -24.43 -30.25 40.96
C PRO A 109 -25.82 -30.74 40.42
N ALA A 110 -25.75 -31.84 39.64
CA ALA A 110 -26.79 -32.87 39.46
C ALA A 110 -28.07 -32.56 38.63
N ALA A 111 -28.63 -33.51 37.86
CA ALA A 111 -28.07 -34.77 37.34
C ALA A 111 -28.92 -35.29 36.15
N GLU A 112 -28.25 -35.79 35.10
CA GLU A 112 -28.90 -36.59 34.06
C GLU A 112 -28.91 -38.09 34.38
N LYS A 113 -30.04 -38.78 34.10
CA LYS A 113 -30.06 -40.18 33.64
C LYS A 113 -31.47 -40.67 33.25
N SER A 114 -31.68 -40.94 31.97
CA SER A 114 -32.31 -42.20 31.53
C SER A 114 -32.08 -42.41 30.02
N LEU A 115 -31.46 -43.53 29.65
CA LEU A 115 -31.32 -43.92 28.24
C LEU A 115 -32.55 -44.71 27.79
N LYS A 116 -32.90 -44.62 26.49
CA LYS A 116 -33.27 -45.85 25.75
C LYS A 116 -33.00 -45.81 24.24
N TRP A 117 -32.13 -46.72 23.83
CA TRP A 117 -32.02 -47.44 22.54
C TRP A 117 -33.33 -47.50 21.73
N GLY A 118 -33.35 -47.43 20.39
CA GLY A 118 -32.50 -48.15 19.41
C GLY A 118 -33.21 -49.47 19.01
N GLU A 119 -33.15 -50.04 17.79
CA GLU A 119 -32.46 -49.76 16.52
C GLU A 119 -33.15 -50.64 15.41
N GLY A 120 -32.99 -50.34 14.11
CA GLY A 120 -33.50 -51.15 12.97
C GLY A 120 -34.17 -50.27 11.90
N LEU A 121 -33.52 -49.92 10.77
CA LEU A 121 -33.15 -50.76 9.60
C LEU A 121 -34.40 -51.27 8.85
N SER A 122 -34.61 -51.01 7.54
CA SER A 122 -33.66 -50.68 6.46
C SER A 122 -34.06 -49.53 5.53
N SER A 123 -33.07 -48.71 5.16
CA SER A 123 -32.59 -48.46 3.78
C SER A 123 -33.58 -48.19 2.63
N LEU A 124 -33.44 -47.02 2.00
CA LEU A 124 -33.57 -46.83 0.55
C LEU A 124 -32.57 -45.75 0.07
N ASP A 125 -32.13 -45.83 -1.18
CA ASP A 125 -30.86 -45.25 -1.63
C ASP A 125 -30.78 -43.72 -1.76
N THR A 126 -29.57 -43.21 -1.50
CA THR A 126 -28.97 -42.07 -2.23
C THR A 126 -27.83 -42.63 -3.09
N PRO A 127 -27.47 -42.05 -4.25
CA PRO A 127 -26.50 -40.93 -4.23
C PRO A 127 -26.58 -39.93 -5.41
N VAL A 128 -25.53 -39.11 -5.56
CA VAL A 128 -25.13 -38.26 -6.72
C VAL A 128 -25.68 -36.81 -6.76
N VAL A 129 -25.16 -36.00 -5.83
CA VAL A 129 -24.29 -34.83 -6.11
C VAL A 129 -24.41 -34.14 -7.50
N THR A 130 -24.75 -32.85 -7.51
CA THR A 130 -23.94 -31.79 -8.16
C THR A 130 -24.27 -30.38 -7.64
N ARG A 131 -23.30 -29.46 -7.75
CA ARG A 131 -23.44 -28.00 -7.49
C ARG A 131 -23.87 -27.30 -8.78
N THR A 132 -24.47 -26.10 -8.80
CA THR A 132 -23.87 -24.76 -8.58
C THR A 132 -24.99 -23.71 -8.58
N ASN A 133 -25.00 -22.64 -7.77
CA ASN A 133 -24.09 -21.47 -7.64
C ASN A 133 -24.37 -20.32 -8.65
N SER A 134 -24.99 -19.24 -8.14
CA SER A 134 -24.82 -17.80 -8.45
C SER A 134 -24.53 -17.28 -9.89
N SER A 135 -25.34 -16.30 -10.33
CA SER A 135 -24.85 -15.02 -10.90
C SER A 135 -25.98 -13.96 -10.91
N ALA A 136 -25.69 -12.69 -11.25
CA ALA A 136 -26.56 -11.54 -10.98
C ALA A 136 -26.68 -10.48 -12.11
N ASN A 137 -27.70 -9.62 -11.94
CA ASN A 137 -27.77 -8.21 -12.36
C ASN A 137 -28.21 -7.82 -13.80
N ALA A 138 -28.72 -6.58 -13.86
CA ALA A 138 -28.87 -5.64 -14.99
C ALA A 138 -29.96 -5.84 -16.09
N LYS A 139 -30.52 -4.68 -16.47
CA LYS A 139 -31.65 -4.45 -17.41
C LYS A 139 -31.31 -4.79 -18.88
N GLY A 140 -32.30 -5.27 -19.63
CA GLY A 140 -32.29 -5.30 -21.11
C GLY A 140 -33.69 -5.59 -21.68
N ARG A 141 -34.00 -5.14 -22.91
CA ARG A 141 -35.31 -5.35 -23.56
C ARG A 141 -35.15 -6.05 -24.92
N SER A 142 -36.22 -6.74 -25.34
CA SER A 142 -36.49 -7.32 -26.68
C SER A 142 -35.65 -8.52 -27.19
N LYS A 143 -36.29 -9.70 -27.12
CA LYS A 143 -36.58 -10.64 -28.23
C LYS A 143 -35.42 -11.31 -29.02
N ALA A 144 -35.44 -12.66 -28.98
CA ALA A 144 -35.07 -13.65 -30.03
C ALA A 144 -33.98 -14.69 -29.68
N THR A 145 -34.42 -15.96 -29.58
CA THR A 145 -33.68 -17.24 -29.77
C THR A 145 -32.50 -17.62 -28.84
N PRO A 146 -32.26 -18.93 -28.57
CA PRO A 146 -31.32 -19.40 -27.54
C PRO A 146 -29.93 -19.82 -28.09
N GLY A 147 -28.89 -19.64 -27.29
CA GLY A 147 -27.52 -20.09 -27.60
C GLY A 147 -26.70 -20.45 -26.35
N LYS A 148 -25.97 -21.57 -26.43
CA LYS A 148 -25.07 -22.18 -25.42
C LYS A 148 -24.32 -21.18 -24.50
N GLY A 149 -24.37 -21.42 -23.19
CA GLY A 149 -23.43 -20.85 -22.22
C GLY A 149 -22.12 -21.64 -22.11
N THR A 150 -21.02 -20.96 -21.76
CA THR A 150 -19.67 -21.55 -21.60
C THR A 150 -19.21 -21.41 -20.15
N THR A 151 -18.63 -22.45 -19.57
CA THR A 151 -18.18 -22.47 -18.16
C THR A 151 -16.87 -21.72 -17.96
N LEU A 152 -16.87 -20.73 -17.06
CA LEU A 152 -15.68 -19.99 -16.61
C LEU A 152 -14.81 -20.86 -15.67
N THR A 153 -13.48 -20.74 -15.71
CA THR A 153 -12.59 -21.66 -14.97
C THR A 153 -12.47 -21.29 -13.49
N LEU A 154 -12.02 -22.23 -12.65
CA LEU A 154 -11.75 -21.97 -11.22
C LEU A 154 -10.80 -20.79 -11.00
N ARG A 155 -9.81 -20.61 -11.88
CA ARG A 155 -8.81 -19.52 -11.80
C ARG A 155 -9.39 -18.15 -12.14
N ASP A 156 -10.48 -18.12 -12.91
CA ASP A 156 -11.24 -16.91 -13.20
C ASP A 156 -12.23 -16.58 -12.08
N GLN A 157 -12.80 -17.61 -11.43
CA GLN A 157 -13.62 -17.46 -10.23
C GLN A 157 -12.79 -16.94 -9.05
N GLU A 158 -11.56 -17.46 -8.88
CA GLU A 158 -10.57 -17.00 -7.90
C GLU A 158 -10.19 -15.52 -8.14
N LYS A 159 -9.88 -15.14 -9.38
CA LYS A 159 -9.69 -13.71 -9.76
C LYS A 159 -10.91 -12.84 -9.48
N HIS A 160 -12.13 -13.37 -9.63
CA HIS A 160 -13.34 -12.60 -9.35
C HIS A 160 -13.57 -12.43 -7.84
N ILE A 161 -13.21 -13.43 -7.03
CA ILE A 161 -13.15 -13.32 -5.56
C ILE A 161 -12.10 -12.28 -5.13
N ASP A 162 -10.92 -12.25 -5.75
CA ASP A 162 -9.91 -11.20 -5.50
C ASP A 162 -10.38 -9.80 -5.89
N SER A 163 -11.14 -9.67 -6.99
CA SER A 163 -11.78 -8.39 -7.38
C SER A 163 -12.78 -7.97 -6.30
N LEU A 164 -13.68 -8.87 -5.89
CA LEU A 164 -14.68 -8.61 -4.87
C LEU A 164 -14.04 -8.29 -3.50
N ASN A 165 -12.93 -8.93 -3.13
CA ASN A 165 -12.18 -8.61 -1.91
C ASN A 165 -11.57 -7.20 -1.98
N LYS A 166 -11.01 -6.80 -3.13
CA LYS A 166 -10.49 -5.44 -3.36
C LYS A 166 -11.61 -4.40 -3.40
N GLU A 167 -12.75 -4.71 -4.00
CA GLU A 167 -13.94 -3.86 -4.00
C GLU A 167 -14.51 -3.71 -2.58
N ASN A 168 -14.55 -4.79 -1.79
CA ASN A 168 -14.98 -4.77 -0.38
C ASN A 168 -14.01 -3.95 0.49
N PHE A 169 -12.69 -4.08 0.28
CA PHE A 169 -11.69 -3.23 0.95
C PHE A 169 -11.85 -1.75 0.58
N ASN A 170 -12.00 -1.43 -0.71
CA ASN A 170 -12.25 -0.05 -1.15
C ASN A 170 -13.59 0.50 -0.63
N LEU A 171 -14.62 -0.34 -0.51
CA LEU A 171 -15.90 0.04 0.12
C LEU A 171 -15.73 0.31 1.62
N LYS A 172 -14.96 -0.50 2.36
CA LYS A 172 -14.62 -0.23 3.76
C LYS A 172 -13.84 1.08 3.93
N LEU A 173 -12.83 1.32 3.10
CA LEU A 173 -12.09 2.59 3.07
C LEU A 173 -13.02 3.78 2.80
N ARG A 174 -13.96 3.62 1.85
CA ARG A 174 -14.93 4.66 1.49
C ARG A 174 -16.02 4.84 2.56
N VAL A 175 -16.35 3.82 3.34
CA VAL A 175 -17.20 3.94 4.53
C VAL A 175 -16.45 4.70 5.62
N HIS A 176 -15.20 4.35 5.94
CA HIS A 176 -14.37 5.09 6.90
C HIS A 176 -14.27 6.57 6.54
N PHE A 177 -13.88 6.90 5.31
CA PHE A 177 -13.81 8.29 4.85
C PHE A 177 -15.18 9.00 4.75
N LEU A 178 -16.30 8.27 4.73
CA LEU A 178 -17.64 8.86 4.86
C LEU A 178 -18.03 9.07 6.32
N GLU A 179 -17.65 8.17 7.23
CA GLU A 179 -17.86 8.29 8.68
C GLU A 179 -17.02 9.44 9.27
N GLU A 180 -15.74 9.51 8.92
CA GLU A 180 -14.81 10.58 9.23
C GLU A 180 -15.28 11.94 8.67
N ARG A 181 -15.84 11.93 7.46
CA ARG A 181 -16.46 13.12 6.83
C ARG A 181 -17.80 13.51 7.48
N LEU A 182 -18.54 12.57 8.06
CA LEU A 182 -19.79 12.84 8.78
C LEU A 182 -19.49 13.39 10.18
N ALA A 183 -18.50 12.81 10.87
CA ALA A 183 -17.98 13.29 12.15
C ALA A 183 -17.45 14.74 12.07
N SER A 184 -16.76 15.08 10.97
CA SER A 184 -16.23 16.44 10.75
C SER A 184 -17.26 17.46 10.22
N LEU A 185 -18.32 17.04 9.52
CA LEU A 185 -19.36 17.95 9.01
C LEU A 185 -20.52 18.21 9.98
N ALA A 186 -20.80 17.30 10.92
CA ALA A 186 -21.95 17.42 11.83
C ALA A 186 -21.61 17.10 13.31
N PRO A 187 -20.54 17.67 13.90
CA PRO A 187 -20.15 17.37 15.28
C PRO A 187 -21.27 17.69 16.28
N GLU A 188 -22.01 18.80 16.14
CA GLU A 188 -23.12 19.12 17.05
C GLU A 188 -24.29 18.10 17.00
N GLU A 189 -24.61 17.57 15.82
CA GLU A 189 -25.67 16.54 15.70
C GLU A 189 -25.20 15.19 16.24
N MET A 190 -23.92 14.84 16.04
CA MET A 190 -23.31 13.64 16.61
C MET A 190 -23.19 13.74 18.13
N ASP A 191 -22.83 14.92 18.67
CA ASP A 191 -22.80 15.20 20.11
C ASP A 191 -24.20 15.18 20.72
N ALA A 192 -25.21 15.71 20.02
CA ALA A 192 -26.62 15.63 20.45
C ALA A 192 -27.11 14.18 20.46
N ALA A 193 -26.78 13.39 19.42
CA ALA A 193 -27.09 11.97 19.36
C ALA A 193 -26.36 11.19 20.47
N LEU A 194 -25.08 11.48 20.75
CA LEU A 194 -24.32 10.88 21.85
C LEU A 194 -24.90 11.26 23.22
N LYS A 195 -25.24 12.53 23.46
CA LYS A 195 -25.91 12.98 24.69
C LYS A 195 -27.28 12.32 24.87
N GLN A 196 -28.05 12.16 23.80
CA GLN A 196 -29.32 11.43 23.84
C GLN A 196 -29.11 9.93 24.10
N ASN A 197 -28.08 9.31 23.50
CA ASN A 197 -27.75 7.91 23.71
C ASN A 197 -27.23 7.66 25.13
N ILE A 198 -26.39 8.55 25.68
CA ILE A 198 -25.97 8.55 27.10
C ILE A 198 -27.18 8.70 28.02
N SER A 199 -28.12 9.61 27.73
CA SER A 199 -29.35 9.77 28.49
C SER A 199 -30.21 8.50 28.45
N LEU A 200 -30.37 7.87 27.28
CA LEU A 200 -31.09 6.59 27.13
C LEU A 200 -30.34 5.42 27.78
N LYS A 201 -29.01 5.44 27.84
CA LYS A 201 -28.16 4.45 28.52
C LYS A 201 -28.25 4.60 30.04
N ILE A 202 -28.31 5.83 30.55
CA ILE A 202 -28.64 6.14 31.95
C ILE A 202 -30.07 5.69 32.27
N GLU A 203 -31.05 5.96 31.39
CA GLU A 203 -32.45 5.58 31.64
C GLU A 203 -32.66 4.05 31.59
N THR A 204 -32.08 3.35 30.61
CA THR A 204 -32.13 1.88 30.55
C THR A 204 -31.37 1.23 31.69
N HIS A 205 -30.25 1.79 32.15
CA HIS A 205 -29.53 1.30 33.32
C HIS A 205 -30.29 1.63 34.63
N SER A 206 -31.00 2.75 34.71
CA SER A 206 -31.91 3.11 35.81
C SER A 206 -33.11 2.16 35.87
N ARG A 207 -33.83 1.97 34.75
CA ARG A 207 -34.88 0.96 34.58
C ARG A 207 -34.35 -0.46 34.84
N GLY A 208 -33.09 -0.74 34.51
CA GLY A 208 -32.43 -2.01 34.83
C GLY A 208 -32.20 -2.22 36.33
N ARG A 209 -31.84 -1.17 37.08
CA ARG A 209 -31.80 -1.20 38.56
C ARG A 209 -33.20 -1.32 39.15
N GLU A 210 -34.20 -0.67 38.55
CA GLU A 210 -35.61 -0.78 38.94
C GLU A 210 -36.12 -2.21 38.75
N ILE A 211 -35.87 -2.81 37.59
CA ILE A 211 -36.19 -4.22 37.29
C ILE A 211 -35.42 -5.17 38.22
N LYS A 212 -34.15 -4.89 38.57
CA LYS A 212 -33.41 -5.68 39.57
C LYS A 212 -34.04 -5.57 40.97
N ARG A 213 -34.49 -4.38 41.40
CA ARG A 213 -35.21 -4.19 42.68
C ARG A 213 -36.58 -4.88 42.67
N LEU A 214 -37.36 -4.74 41.60
CA LEU A 214 -38.65 -5.43 41.43
C LEU A 214 -38.49 -6.96 41.35
N LYS A 215 -37.45 -7.48 40.67
CA LYS A 215 -37.13 -8.91 40.70
C LYS A 215 -36.70 -9.40 42.08
N LYS A 216 -35.95 -8.61 42.86
CA LYS A 216 -35.61 -8.97 44.24
C LYS A 216 -36.87 -9.01 45.12
N LEU A 217 -37.74 -8.00 45.00
CA LEU A 217 -39.01 -7.94 45.72
C LEU A 217 -39.92 -9.12 45.35
N LEU A 218 -40.00 -9.47 44.05
CA LEU A 218 -40.72 -10.67 43.60
C LEU A 218 -40.10 -11.95 44.17
N LEU A 219 -38.77 -12.10 44.17
CA LEU A 219 -38.08 -13.24 44.78
C LEU A 219 -38.12 -13.28 46.32
N GLU A 220 -38.50 -12.19 46.97
CA GLU A 220 -38.79 -12.13 48.41
C GLU A 220 -40.25 -12.53 48.66
N LEU A 221 -41.20 -12.00 47.89
CA LEU A 221 -42.62 -12.39 47.91
C LEU A 221 -42.85 -13.84 47.48
N GLU A 222 -42.10 -14.36 46.50
CA GLU A 222 -42.13 -15.77 46.09
C GLU A 222 -41.60 -16.67 47.21
N ARG A 223 -40.54 -16.27 47.93
CA ARG A 223 -40.05 -17.01 49.11
C ARG A 223 -40.99 -16.90 50.31
N GLU A 224 -41.76 -15.82 50.44
CA GLU A 224 -42.82 -15.73 51.45
C GLU A 224 -44.03 -16.60 51.09
N LEU A 225 -44.46 -16.61 49.81
CA LEU A 225 -45.45 -17.55 49.31
C LEU A 225 -44.99 -19.01 49.45
N GLU A 226 -43.74 -19.32 49.12
CA GLU A 226 -43.16 -20.66 49.25
C GLU A 226 -43.04 -21.09 50.71
N ARG A 227 -42.71 -20.19 51.64
CA ARG A 227 -42.79 -20.44 53.09
C ARG A 227 -44.23 -20.72 53.54
N LEU A 228 -45.19 -19.90 53.11
CA LEU A 228 -46.62 -20.09 53.42
C LEU A 228 -47.19 -21.36 52.79
N GLN A 229 -46.68 -21.79 51.64
CA GLN A 229 -47.09 -22.99 50.93
C GLN A 229 -46.46 -24.25 51.55
N ASN A 230 -45.17 -24.22 51.90
CA ASN A 230 -44.50 -25.32 52.59
C ASN A 230 -45.00 -25.50 54.04
N ALA A 231 -45.36 -24.42 54.73
CA ALA A 231 -46.07 -24.50 56.02
C ALA A 231 -47.44 -25.19 55.89
N ARG A 232 -48.05 -25.19 54.70
CA ARG A 232 -49.38 -25.79 54.45
C ARG A 232 -49.32 -27.25 54.02
N THR A 233 -48.22 -27.70 53.41
CA THR A 233 -48.05 -29.06 52.87
C THR A 233 -47.45 -30.07 53.87
N THR A 234 -46.87 -29.63 54.98
CA THR A 234 -46.26 -30.51 56.01
C THR A 234 -47.18 -30.83 57.22
N SER A 235 -48.50 -30.73 57.05
CA SER A 235 -49.52 -30.79 58.12
C SER A 235 -49.84 -32.19 58.69
N ALA A 236 -48.82 -33.06 58.77
CA ALA A 236 -48.89 -34.37 59.43
C ALA A 236 -47.98 -34.45 60.67
N GLY A 237 -46.68 -34.12 60.51
CA GLY A 237 -45.74 -34.02 61.64
C GLY A 237 -45.99 -32.78 62.50
N ALA A 238 -46.35 -31.66 61.85
CA ALA A 238 -46.73 -30.43 62.54
C ALA A 238 -47.83 -30.70 63.56
N ARG A 239 -48.94 -31.33 63.16
CA ARG A 239 -50.10 -31.60 64.03
C ARG A 239 -49.83 -32.40 65.31
N SER A 240 -48.79 -33.24 65.38
CA SER A 240 -48.46 -33.91 66.64
C SER A 240 -47.71 -32.98 67.59
N ARG A 241 -46.80 -32.15 67.06
CA ARG A 241 -46.01 -31.20 67.84
C ARG A 241 -46.78 -29.92 68.15
N GLU A 242 -47.67 -29.52 67.25
CA GLU A 242 -48.71 -28.51 67.40
C GLU A 242 -49.72 -28.98 68.43
N ARG A 243 -50.23 -30.22 68.37
CA ARG A 243 -51.10 -30.74 69.45
C ARG A 243 -50.39 -30.92 70.78
N GLU A 244 -49.12 -31.31 70.82
CA GLU A 244 -48.32 -31.26 72.05
C GLU A 244 -48.07 -29.82 72.52
N LEU A 245 -47.91 -28.86 71.60
CA LEU A 245 -47.70 -27.44 71.95
C LEU A 245 -49.01 -26.70 72.22
N GLU A 246 -50.16 -27.21 71.78
CA GLU A 246 -51.54 -26.83 72.12
C GLU A 246 -51.97 -27.51 73.41
N GLU A 247 -51.53 -28.73 73.70
CA GLU A 247 -51.71 -29.38 75.00
C GLU A 247 -50.81 -28.69 76.02
N LYS A 248 -49.56 -28.37 75.67
CA LYS A 248 -48.67 -27.51 76.47
C LYS A 248 -49.09 -26.04 76.44
N LEU A 249 -49.83 -25.54 75.43
CA LEU A 249 -50.45 -24.20 75.50
C LEU A 249 -51.72 -24.23 76.32
N GLU A 250 -52.51 -25.30 76.31
CA GLU A 250 -53.70 -25.45 77.13
C GLU A 250 -53.31 -25.73 78.57
N GLU A 251 -52.26 -26.48 78.84
CA GLU A 251 -51.63 -26.58 80.15
C GLU A 251 -51.04 -25.23 80.52
N ARG A 252 -50.23 -24.57 79.68
CA ARG A 252 -49.74 -23.21 79.94
C ARG A 252 -50.83 -22.15 79.97
N GLU A 253 -52.03 -22.36 79.45
CA GLU A 253 -53.19 -21.44 79.53
C GLU A 253 -54.18 -21.82 80.61
N LYS A 254 -54.26 -23.08 81.03
CA LYS A 254 -54.90 -23.48 82.29
C LYS A 254 -54.03 -22.94 83.41
N GLU A 255 -52.72 -23.20 83.38
CA GLU A 255 -51.69 -22.63 84.23
C GLU A 255 -51.60 -21.10 84.07
N ILE A 256 -51.77 -20.46 82.91
CA ILE A 256 -51.84 -18.97 82.83
C ILE A 256 -53.23 -18.44 83.22
N ARG A 257 -54.34 -19.18 83.12
CA ARG A 257 -55.63 -18.77 83.71
C ARG A 257 -55.66 -18.99 85.21
N GLU A 258 -54.93 -19.98 85.72
CA GLU A 258 -54.79 -20.33 87.14
C GLU A 258 -53.72 -19.46 87.81
N LEU A 259 -52.61 -19.15 87.12
CA LEU A 259 -51.66 -18.11 87.47
C LEU A 259 -52.19 -16.70 87.20
N ARG A 260 -53.16 -16.45 86.31
CA ARG A 260 -53.85 -15.15 86.25
C ARG A 260 -54.92 -15.04 87.34
N ARG A 261 -55.64 -16.12 87.67
CA ARG A 261 -56.55 -16.20 88.82
C ARG A 261 -55.78 -16.06 90.15
N ARG A 262 -54.58 -16.64 90.24
CA ARG A 262 -53.61 -16.42 91.33
C ARG A 262 -52.93 -15.06 91.25
N ARG A 263 -52.64 -14.48 90.08
CA ARG A 263 -51.98 -13.16 89.95
C ARG A 263 -52.94 -11.97 90.07
N THR A 264 -54.25 -12.21 89.98
CA THR A 264 -55.28 -11.35 90.58
C THR A 264 -55.43 -11.56 92.10
N SER A 265 -54.65 -12.44 92.72
CA SER A 265 -54.58 -12.64 94.18
C SER A 265 -53.14 -12.74 94.73
N ALA A 266 -52.12 -12.37 93.94
CA ALA A 266 -50.69 -12.46 94.28
C ALA A 266 -49.87 -11.59 93.32
N GLY A 267 -49.33 -10.47 93.82
CA GLY A 267 -48.45 -9.59 93.05
C GLY A 267 -47.02 -10.14 92.92
N ASN A 268 -46.30 -9.69 91.89
CA ASN A 268 -44.87 -9.98 91.75
C ASN A 268 -44.05 -9.31 92.87
N THR A 269 -43.26 -10.07 93.65
CA THR A 269 -41.99 -9.67 94.35
C THR A 269 -41.48 -10.78 95.31
N SER A 270 -41.37 -12.04 94.86
CA SER A 270 -41.32 -13.20 95.78
C SER A 270 -40.28 -14.30 95.50
N GLU A 271 -39.09 -13.96 94.99
CA GLU A 271 -37.93 -14.88 95.03
C GLU A 271 -36.71 -14.16 95.60
N LEU A 272 -36.20 -13.10 94.96
CA LEU A 272 -35.25 -12.18 95.62
C LEU A 272 -35.89 -11.52 96.86
N GLY A 273 -37.18 -11.15 96.76
CA GLY A 273 -38.02 -10.70 97.87
C GLY A 273 -38.71 -11.82 98.65
N ALA A 274 -38.28 -13.09 98.49
CA ALA A 274 -38.55 -14.18 99.42
C ALA A 274 -37.29 -14.51 100.22
N ALA A 275 -36.11 -14.62 99.60
CA ALA A 275 -34.85 -14.71 100.35
C ALA A 275 -34.64 -13.49 101.28
N LEU A 276 -35.06 -12.29 100.85
CA LEU A 276 -35.10 -11.11 101.73
C LEU A 276 -36.20 -11.22 102.80
N ARG A 277 -37.36 -11.81 102.50
CA ARG A 277 -38.44 -11.95 103.49
C ARG A 277 -38.23 -13.07 104.50
N ASP A 278 -37.60 -14.18 104.13
CA ASP A 278 -37.15 -15.21 105.07
C ASP A 278 -36.05 -14.67 106.01
N ALA A 279 -35.33 -13.62 105.58
CA ALA A 279 -34.35 -12.88 106.36
C ALA A 279 -34.95 -11.70 107.15
N GLU A 280 -36.02 -11.06 106.67
CA GLU A 280 -36.81 -10.04 107.38
C GLU A 280 -37.79 -10.67 108.38
N GLU A 281 -38.27 -11.89 108.13
CA GLU A 281 -39.00 -12.72 109.10
C GLU A 281 -38.02 -13.36 110.08
N ARG A 282 -36.79 -13.74 109.72
CA ARG A 282 -35.77 -14.11 110.72
C ARG A 282 -35.27 -12.94 111.54
N ASN A 283 -35.05 -11.77 110.95
CA ASN A 283 -34.76 -10.56 111.71
C ASN A 283 -35.98 -10.13 112.51
N GLY A 284 -37.20 -10.31 112.01
CA GLY A 284 -38.45 -10.03 112.73
C GLY A 284 -38.67 -10.98 113.90
N GLU A 285 -38.43 -12.28 113.73
CA GLU A 285 -38.41 -13.29 114.79
C GLU A 285 -37.29 -13.01 115.80
N LEU A 286 -36.11 -12.53 115.36
CA LEU A 286 -35.00 -12.17 116.25
C LEU A 286 -35.22 -10.81 116.93
N GLU A 287 -35.93 -9.87 116.31
CA GLU A 287 -36.34 -8.58 116.87
C GLU A 287 -37.51 -8.76 117.83
N GLU A 288 -38.48 -9.63 117.52
CA GLU A 288 -39.55 -10.08 118.42
C GLU A 288 -38.99 -10.95 119.55
N GLN A 289 -37.94 -11.75 119.32
CA GLN A 289 -37.19 -12.40 120.41
C GLN A 289 -36.36 -11.39 121.22
N LEU A 290 -35.84 -10.32 120.61
CA LEU A 290 -35.18 -9.22 121.33
C LEU A 290 -36.17 -8.34 122.08
N GLU A 291 -37.41 -8.20 121.61
CA GLU A 291 -38.48 -7.43 122.24
C GLU A 291 -39.20 -8.25 123.31
N ASN A 292 -39.38 -9.56 123.12
CA ASN A 292 -39.76 -10.49 124.20
C ASN A 292 -38.62 -10.68 125.22
N ALA A 293 -37.35 -10.64 124.83
CA ALA A 293 -36.22 -10.65 125.77
C ALA A 293 -36.07 -9.32 126.52
N LYS A 294 -36.33 -8.18 125.86
CA LYS A 294 -36.45 -6.87 126.55
C LYS A 294 -37.67 -6.86 127.46
N GLY A 295 -38.82 -7.36 127.02
CA GLY A 295 -40.03 -7.49 127.84
C GLY A 295 -39.79 -8.39 129.05
N LEU A 296 -39.14 -9.54 128.88
CA LEU A 296 -38.70 -10.39 129.99
C LEU A 296 -37.66 -9.70 130.88
N LEU A 297 -36.78 -8.85 130.35
CA LEU A 297 -35.84 -8.07 131.16
C LEU A 297 -36.51 -6.89 131.88
N GLU A 298 -37.53 -6.26 131.30
CA GLU A 298 -38.35 -5.21 131.92
C GLU A 298 -39.29 -5.80 132.97
N ASP A 299 -39.90 -6.97 132.73
CA ASP A 299 -40.64 -7.75 133.72
C ASP A 299 -39.72 -8.24 134.86
N ASN A 300 -38.51 -8.72 134.55
CA ASN A 300 -37.54 -9.08 135.60
C ASN A 300 -37.04 -7.84 136.37
N LEU A 301 -36.88 -6.68 135.73
CA LEU A 301 -36.56 -5.42 136.43
C LEU A 301 -37.72 -4.98 137.33
N ALA A 302 -38.96 -5.05 136.85
CA ALA A 302 -40.17 -4.73 137.63
C ALA A 302 -40.42 -5.73 138.77
N GLU A 303 -40.09 -7.01 138.59
CA GLU A 303 -40.18 -8.03 139.65
C GLU A 303 -39.02 -7.92 140.65
N ILE A 304 -37.82 -7.50 140.22
CA ILE A 304 -36.74 -7.11 141.13
C ILE A 304 -37.15 -5.87 141.94
N GLU A 305 -37.80 -4.88 141.34
CA GLU A 305 -38.33 -3.69 142.02
C GLU A 305 -39.43 -4.08 143.05
N ARG A 306 -40.34 -5.00 142.71
CA ARG A 306 -41.31 -5.57 143.67
C ARG A 306 -40.64 -6.36 144.80
N LEU A 307 -39.65 -7.20 144.49
CA LEU A 307 -38.97 -8.03 145.50
C LEU A 307 -38.11 -7.17 146.45
N GLN A 308 -37.65 -6.00 146.02
CA GLN A 308 -37.03 -5.01 146.89
C GLN A 308 -38.08 -4.34 147.81
N ASP A 309 -39.24 -3.91 147.28
CA ASP A 309 -40.32 -3.27 148.07
C ASP A 309 -40.98 -4.22 149.10
N ILE A 310 -40.90 -5.55 148.88
CA ILE A 310 -41.33 -6.58 149.85
C ILE A 310 -40.32 -6.81 150.98
N VAL A 311 -39.02 -6.60 150.74
CA VAL A 311 -37.95 -6.89 151.73
C VAL A 311 -37.74 -5.74 152.73
N GLU A 312 -38.04 -4.48 152.38
CA GLU A 312 -37.83 -3.33 153.28
C GLU A 312 -38.87 -3.16 154.43
N ARG A 313 -39.82 -4.10 154.65
CA ARG A 313 -41.01 -3.82 155.49
C ARG A 313 -41.42 -4.81 156.61
N ARG A 314 -40.51 -5.47 157.37
CA ARG A 314 -40.90 -6.03 158.70
C ARG A 314 -39.81 -6.42 159.74
N GLY A 315 -39.99 -5.94 160.99
CA GLY A 315 -39.46 -6.56 162.23
C GLY A 315 -39.49 -5.66 163.50
N ASP A 316 -39.92 -6.17 164.69
CA ASP A 316 -39.57 -5.77 166.08
C ASP A 316 -40.21 -6.72 167.18
N SER A 317 -39.92 -6.63 168.52
CA SER A 317 -40.14 -7.74 169.53
C SER A 317 -40.81 -7.56 170.98
N PRO A 318 -40.18 -7.56 172.21
CA PRO A 318 -40.62 -8.45 173.37
C PRO A 318 -40.66 -7.92 174.87
N SER A 319 -41.42 -8.57 175.81
CA SER A 319 -41.29 -8.66 177.34
C SER A 319 -42.52 -9.39 178.02
N SER A 320 -42.78 -9.65 179.35
CA SER A 320 -42.19 -9.41 180.72
C SER A 320 -42.73 -10.41 181.83
N THR A 321 -42.50 -10.23 183.16
CA THR A 321 -42.78 -11.22 184.30
C THR A 321 -43.12 -10.65 185.73
N SER A 322 -43.20 -11.51 186.80
CA SER A 322 -43.21 -11.27 188.30
C SER A 322 -44.58 -11.00 189.05
N GLY A 323 -44.83 -11.23 190.36
CA GLY A 323 -44.17 -11.94 191.51
C GLY A 323 -44.31 -11.25 192.93
N LEU A 324 -44.67 -11.93 194.07
CA LEU A 324 -44.76 -11.36 195.46
C LEU A 324 -44.78 -12.35 196.70
N LYS A 325 -45.02 -11.88 197.96
CA LYS A 325 -44.46 -12.43 199.24
C LYS A 325 -45.27 -12.19 200.58
N ASP A 326 -44.91 -12.93 201.65
CA ASP A 326 -45.08 -12.70 203.13
C ASP A 326 -46.46 -12.94 203.84
N GLU A 327 -46.47 -12.96 205.19
CA GLU A 327 -47.52 -13.41 206.17
C GLU A 327 -47.94 -14.90 206.06
N ASN A 328 -47.29 -15.89 206.70
CA ASN A 328 -46.46 -15.94 207.92
C ASN A 328 -47.22 -15.62 209.24
N GLU A 329 -47.37 -16.59 210.15
CA GLU A 329 -46.49 -16.74 211.35
C GLU A 329 -47.14 -17.69 212.41
N GLU A 330 -48.33 -17.38 212.96
CA GLU A 330 -48.75 -17.92 214.29
C GLU A 330 -49.98 -18.86 214.33
N LEU A 331 -50.21 -19.66 213.28
CA LEU A 331 -50.79 -21.00 213.47
C LEU A 331 -49.72 -22.12 213.43
N ALA A 332 -48.46 -21.75 213.17
CA ALA A 332 -47.31 -22.65 213.11
C ALA A 332 -46.72 -22.93 214.50
N HIS A 333 -47.52 -23.53 215.40
CA HIS A 333 -46.97 -24.04 216.67
C HIS A 333 -47.66 -25.27 217.29
N GLN A 334 -48.92 -25.55 216.95
CA GLN A 334 -49.60 -26.79 217.39
C GLN A 334 -49.77 -27.82 216.26
N LEU A 335 -49.65 -27.42 215.00
CA LEU A 335 -49.37 -28.36 213.91
C LEU A 335 -47.89 -28.78 213.89
N GLU A 336 -46.98 -27.97 214.45
CA GLU A 336 -45.53 -28.18 214.44
C GLU A 336 -45.08 -29.54 215.00
N GLU A 337 -45.56 -29.97 216.18
CA GLU A 337 -45.13 -31.25 216.77
C GLU A 337 -45.62 -32.47 215.97
N HIS A 338 -46.83 -32.43 215.42
CA HIS A 338 -47.33 -33.52 214.55
C HIS A 338 -46.77 -33.43 213.13
N ARG A 339 -46.34 -32.24 212.67
CA ARG A 339 -45.57 -32.08 211.43
C ARG A 339 -44.15 -32.60 211.55
N ALA A 340 -43.46 -32.40 212.68
CA ALA A 340 -42.05 -32.79 212.82
C ALA A 340 -41.79 -34.28 212.52
N LEU A 341 -42.70 -35.17 212.94
CA LEU A 341 -42.63 -36.60 212.67
C LEU A 341 -43.14 -37.02 211.28
N LEU A 342 -43.90 -36.17 210.59
CA LEU A 342 -44.22 -36.36 209.16
C LEU A 342 -43.07 -35.85 208.28
N SER A 343 -42.50 -34.68 208.62
CA SER A 343 -41.32 -34.10 207.97
C SER A 343 -40.23 -35.14 207.84
N GLN A 344 -39.75 -35.76 208.93
CA GLN A 344 -38.66 -36.74 208.83
C GLN A 344 -38.92 -37.89 207.82
N HIS A 345 -40.17 -38.33 207.63
CA HIS A 345 -40.51 -39.36 206.63
C HIS A 345 -40.90 -38.80 205.25
N GLU A 346 -41.19 -37.51 205.14
CA GLU A 346 -41.35 -36.81 203.85
C GLU A 346 -39.99 -36.32 203.31
N ASP A 347 -39.06 -35.94 204.18
CA ASP A 347 -37.67 -35.57 203.92
C ASP A 347 -36.87 -36.80 203.42
N GLU A 348 -36.89 -37.93 204.17
CA GLU A 348 -36.31 -39.22 203.74
C GLU A 348 -36.89 -39.71 202.39
N ARG A 349 -38.13 -39.30 202.07
CA ARG A 349 -38.80 -39.63 200.80
C ARG A 349 -38.48 -38.64 199.69
N ALA A 350 -38.20 -37.38 200.02
CA ALA A 350 -37.83 -36.34 199.06
C ALA A 350 -36.39 -36.57 198.54
N ASP A 351 -35.44 -36.82 199.43
CA ASP A 351 -34.04 -37.14 199.07
C ASP A 351 -33.97 -38.32 198.07
N LEU A 352 -34.77 -39.37 198.30
CA LEU A 352 -34.87 -40.54 197.42
C LEU A 352 -35.60 -40.27 196.10
N LEU A 353 -36.43 -39.22 196.00
CA LEU A 353 -37.09 -38.81 194.75
C LEU A 353 -36.17 -37.90 193.92
N ASP A 354 -35.48 -36.96 194.55
CA ASP A 354 -34.51 -36.08 193.89
C ASP A 354 -33.33 -36.87 193.31
N GLU A 355 -32.83 -37.90 194.01
CA GLU A 355 -31.82 -38.81 193.46
C GLU A 355 -32.35 -39.56 192.21
N ILE A 356 -33.60 -40.04 192.24
CA ILE A 356 -34.25 -40.69 191.09
C ILE A 356 -34.44 -39.73 189.90
N GLU A 357 -34.83 -38.47 190.12
CA GLU A 357 -34.98 -37.50 189.03
C GLU A 357 -33.62 -37.08 188.45
N SER A 358 -32.58 -36.93 189.27
CA SER A 358 -31.21 -36.65 188.79
C SER A 358 -30.65 -37.78 187.92
N LEU A 359 -30.93 -39.04 188.27
CA LEU A 359 -30.54 -40.23 187.50
C LEU A 359 -31.35 -40.37 186.20
N ARG A 360 -32.58 -39.87 186.13
CA ARG A 360 -33.34 -39.77 184.86
C ARG A 360 -32.78 -38.68 183.95
N LEU A 361 -32.56 -37.47 184.47
CA LEU A 361 -32.10 -36.33 183.68
C LEU A 361 -30.74 -36.60 183.01
N THR A 362 -29.86 -37.34 183.70
CA THR A 362 -28.54 -37.73 183.16
C THR A 362 -28.63 -38.82 182.09
N ILE A 363 -29.60 -39.74 182.15
CA ILE A 363 -29.88 -40.73 181.09
C ILE A 363 -30.39 -40.05 179.82
N ASP A 364 -31.35 -39.13 179.93
CA ASP A 364 -31.94 -38.46 178.77
C ASP A 364 -30.93 -37.54 178.05
N GLN A 365 -30.05 -36.85 178.79
CA GLN A 365 -28.96 -36.07 178.22
C GLN A 365 -27.94 -36.94 177.45
N LEU A 366 -27.71 -38.19 177.88
CA LEU A 366 -26.85 -39.13 177.16
C LEU A 366 -27.52 -39.67 175.88
N ASN A 367 -28.83 -39.90 175.90
CA ASN A 367 -29.59 -40.33 174.74
C ASN A 367 -29.62 -39.25 173.65
N GLN A 368 -29.97 -38.00 173.99
CA GLN A 368 -30.02 -36.89 173.03
C GLN A 368 -28.68 -36.64 172.33
N LYS A 369 -27.57 -36.66 173.09
CA LYS A 369 -26.22 -36.56 172.50
C LYS A 369 -25.95 -37.67 171.49
N ARG A 370 -26.38 -38.91 171.79
CA ARG A 370 -26.14 -40.08 170.95
C ARG A 370 -26.99 -40.08 169.66
N GLU A 371 -28.15 -39.44 169.65
CA GLU A 371 -28.95 -39.22 168.44
C GLU A 371 -28.37 -38.12 167.54
N ALA A 372 -27.95 -36.99 168.11
CA ALA A 372 -27.26 -35.93 167.36
C ALA A 372 -26.01 -36.46 166.63
N ASP A 373 -25.18 -37.21 167.37
CA ASP A 373 -24.02 -37.98 166.88
C ASP A 373 -24.35 -38.93 165.71
N SER A 374 -25.60 -39.39 165.60
CA SER A 374 -26.05 -40.30 164.55
C SER A 374 -26.45 -39.55 163.28
N ILE A 375 -27.18 -38.43 163.45
CA ILE A 375 -27.70 -37.60 162.36
C ILE A 375 -26.57 -36.86 161.64
N GLU A 376 -25.58 -36.32 162.36
CA GLU A 376 -24.43 -35.64 161.74
C GLU A 376 -23.62 -36.61 160.84
N ARG A 377 -23.49 -37.87 161.28
CA ARG A 377 -22.81 -38.94 160.54
C ARG A 377 -23.59 -39.51 159.36
N SER A 378 -24.90 -39.29 159.27
CA SER A 378 -25.68 -39.63 158.06
C SER A 378 -25.68 -38.47 157.06
N HIS A 379 -25.86 -37.23 157.53
CA HIS A 379 -25.83 -36.05 156.66
C HIS A 379 -24.47 -35.89 155.96
N SER A 380 -23.36 -36.09 156.68
CA SER A 380 -22.00 -36.08 156.11
C SER A 380 -21.73 -37.19 155.07
N ARG A 381 -22.54 -38.26 155.05
CA ARG A 381 -22.45 -39.30 154.02
C ARG A 381 -23.29 -38.97 152.79
N MET A 382 -24.44 -38.32 152.99
CA MET A 382 -25.34 -37.88 151.92
C MET A 382 -24.66 -36.82 151.05
N GLN A 383 -24.09 -35.79 151.68
CA GLN A 383 -23.31 -34.75 150.98
C GLN A 383 -22.10 -35.33 150.22
N MET A 384 -21.43 -36.35 150.79
CA MET A 384 -20.33 -37.07 150.13
C MET A 384 -20.78 -38.02 149.00
N LEU A 385 -22.09 -38.20 148.76
CA LEU A 385 -22.63 -38.86 147.58
C LEU A 385 -23.13 -37.83 146.57
N GLU A 386 -23.80 -36.76 147.01
CA GLU A 386 -24.19 -35.63 146.17
C GLU A 386 -22.94 -35.00 145.49
N GLU A 387 -21.86 -34.72 146.24
CA GLU A 387 -20.56 -34.27 145.70
C GLU A 387 -19.86 -35.29 144.77
N ARG A 388 -20.32 -36.54 144.70
CA ARG A 388 -19.84 -37.53 143.72
C ARG A 388 -20.72 -37.57 142.49
N GLU A 389 -22.03 -37.60 142.65
CA GLU A 389 -22.98 -37.59 141.54
C GLU A 389 -22.85 -36.29 140.71
N GLU A 390 -22.60 -35.14 141.36
CA GLU A 390 -22.24 -33.90 140.67
C GLU A 390 -20.90 -33.98 139.92
N ARG A 391 -19.91 -34.70 140.44
CA ARG A 391 -18.59 -34.86 139.77
C ARG A 391 -18.66 -35.85 138.63
N GLU A 392 -19.40 -36.96 138.78
CA GLU A 392 -19.63 -37.93 137.70
C GLU A 392 -20.41 -37.27 136.55
N GLY A 393 -21.45 -36.47 136.87
CA GLY A 393 -22.14 -35.66 135.87
C GLY A 393 -21.25 -34.63 135.17
N LEU A 394 -20.39 -33.92 135.91
CA LEU A 394 -19.42 -32.99 135.31
C LEU A 394 -18.33 -33.71 134.49
N GLU A 395 -17.90 -34.91 134.88
CA GLU A 395 -16.95 -35.71 134.10
C GLU A 395 -17.59 -36.21 132.79
N ASP A 396 -18.86 -36.64 132.82
CA ASP A 396 -19.63 -37.00 131.63
C ASP A 396 -19.90 -35.81 130.71
N ASP A 397 -20.27 -34.64 131.23
CA ASP A 397 -20.38 -33.39 130.44
C ASP A 397 -19.03 -33.01 129.82
N ILE A 398 -17.94 -33.11 130.57
CA ILE A 398 -16.57 -32.89 130.07
C ILE A 398 -16.21 -33.92 128.97
N ASN A 399 -16.70 -35.15 129.04
CA ASN A 399 -16.48 -36.16 128.01
C ASN A 399 -17.35 -35.90 126.76
N ALA A 400 -18.62 -35.55 126.92
CA ALA A 400 -19.50 -35.15 125.82
C ALA A 400 -18.97 -33.89 125.10
N LEU A 401 -18.37 -32.94 125.82
CA LEU A 401 -17.70 -31.78 125.24
C LEU A 401 -16.40 -32.17 124.49
N LYS A 402 -15.61 -33.15 124.96
CA LYS A 402 -14.45 -33.68 124.21
C LYS A 402 -14.88 -34.38 122.94
N ASP A 403 -15.89 -35.23 122.99
CA ASP A 403 -16.39 -35.98 121.83
C ASP A 403 -17.00 -35.02 120.79
N ARG A 404 -17.74 -34.01 121.25
CA ARG A 404 -18.25 -32.94 120.38
C ARG A 404 -17.13 -32.10 119.78
N LEU A 405 -16.09 -31.77 120.55
CA LEU A 405 -14.91 -31.08 120.03
C LEU A 405 -14.18 -31.92 118.98
N ALA A 406 -13.96 -33.21 119.25
CA ALA A 406 -13.36 -34.15 118.31
C ALA A 406 -14.18 -34.28 117.02
N ALA A 407 -15.51 -34.38 117.11
CA ALA A 407 -16.39 -34.36 115.96
C ALA A 407 -16.24 -33.06 115.14
N THR A 408 -16.27 -31.88 115.78
CA THR A 408 -16.09 -30.61 115.07
C THR A 408 -14.68 -30.44 114.47
N LEU A 409 -13.65 -31.06 115.05
CA LEU A 409 -12.30 -31.07 114.48
C LEU A 409 -12.19 -32.00 113.27
N ILE A 410 -12.89 -33.15 113.28
CA ILE A 410 -12.98 -34.04 112.11
C ILE A 410 -13.81 -33.37 111.00
N GLU A 411 -14.96 -32.77 111.31
CA GLU A 411 -15.75 -32.00 110.35
C GLU A 411 -14.96 -30.82 109.76
N LEU A 412 -14.16 -30.12 110.58
CA LEU A 412 -13.27 -29.07 110.11
C LEU A 412 -12.21 -29.64 109.14
N GLN A 413 -11.53 -30.73 109.51
CA GLN A 413 -10.52 -31.35 108.64
C GLN A 413 -11.14 -31.89 107.33
N GLU A 414 -12.31 -32.52 107.38
CA GLU A 414 -13.03 -32.95 106.17
C GLU A 414 -13.39 -31.78 105.25
N LYS A 415 -13.69 -30.59 105.83
CA LYS A 415 -13.95 -29.35 105.08
C LYS A 415 -12.68 -28.69 104.55
N GLU A 416 -11.59 -28.70 105.30
CA GLU A 416 -10.27 -28.27 104.84
C GLU A 416 -9.81 -29.14 103.66
N GLU A 417 -9.90 -30.47 103.77
CA GLU A 417 -9.65 -31.39 102.66
C GLU A 417 -10.63 -31.19 101.48
N GLU A 418 -11.88 -30.77 101.72
CA GLU A 418 -12.84 -30.46 100.66
C GLU A 418 -12.52 -29.12 99.97
N VAL A 419 -12.00 -28.14 100.70
CA VAL A 419 -11.47 -26.89 100.16
C VAL A 419 -10.23 -27.17 99.32
N GLU A 420 -9.21 -27.88 99.84
CA GLU A 420 -8.02 -28.23 99.06
C GLU A 420 -8.36 -29.00 97.78
N ARG A 421 -9.33 -29.93 97.83
CA ARG A 421 -9.80 -30.69 96.66
C ARG A 421 -10.44 -29.77 95.61
N LYS A 422 -11.14 -28.71 96.03
CA LYS A 422 -11.73 -27.71 95.13
C LYS A 422 -10.70 -26.72 94.62
N GLU A 423 -9.76 -26.29 95.47
CA GLU A 423 -8.66 -25.39 95.08
C GLU A 423 -7.77 -26.05 94.03
N ARG A 424 -7.38 -27.33 94.22
CA ARG A 424 -6.64 -28.09 93.20
C ARG A 424 -7.43 -28.26 91.90
N ALA A 425 -8.74 -28.56 91.97
CA ALA A 425 -9.58 -28.65 90.77
C ALA A 425 -9.78 -27.29 90.06
N LEU A 426 -9.78 -26.18 90.80
CA LEU A 426 -9.80 -24.82 90.25
C LEU A 426 -8.46 -24.45 89.62
N GLU A 427 -7.33 -24.84 90.25
CA GLU A 427 -5.98 -24.61 89.71
C GLU A 427 -5.76 -25.43 88.43
N GLU A 428 -6.12 -26.72 88.42
CA GLU A 428 -6.14 -27.57 87.22
C GLU A 428 -6.97 -26.92 86.10
N LEU A 429 -8.20 -26.48 86.39
CA LEU A 429 -9.09 -25.83 85.43
C LEU A 429 -8.57 -24.48 84.94
N MET A 430 -7.95 -23.67 85.80
CA MET A 430 -7.31 -22.41 85.43
C MET A 430 -6.11 -22.64 84.50
N ASP A 431 -5.35 -23.71 84.72
CA ASP A 431 -4.21 -24.08 83.90
C ASP A 431 -4.63 -24.72 82.56
N GLU A 432 -5.77 -25.43 82.50
CA GLU A 432 -6.43 -25.79 81.24
C GLU A 432 -6.89 -24.55 80.45
N HIS A 433 -7.57 -23.59 81.11
CA HIS A 433 -7.96 -22.33 80.47
C HIS A 433 -6.75 -21.53 79.97
N ARG A 434 -5.64 -21.52 80.74
CA ARG A 434 -4.38 -20.88 80.33
C ARG A 434 -3.85 -21.51 79.03
N ARG A 435 -3.78 -22.84 78.94
CA ARG A 435 -3.32 -23.56 77.74
C ARG A 435 -4.23 -23.31 76.53
N VAL A 436 -5.55 -23.22 76.73
CA VAL A 436 -6.50 -22.89 75.65
C VAL A 436 -6.31 -21.44 75.17
N VAL A 437 -6.06 -20.49 76.08
CA VAL A 437 -5.74 -19.09 75.69
C VAL A 437 -4.40 -19.02 74.97
N GLU A 438 -3.37 -19.71 75.46
CA GLU A 438 -2.05 -19.80 74.80
C GLU A 438 -2.17 -20.39 73.39
N GLN A 439 -2.93 -21.47 73.21
CA GLN A 439 -3.21 -22.07 71.89
C GLN A 439 -3.95 -21.12 70.96
N VAL A 440 -5.02 -20.46 71.42
CA VAL A 440 -5.78 -19.50 70.61
C VAL A 440 -4.93 -18.27 70.26
N GLU A 441 -4.04 -17.83 71.15
CA GLU A 441 -3.06 -16.79 70.84
C GLU A 441 -2.02 -17.24 69.80
N GLU A 442 -1.51 -18.48 69.86
CA GLU A 442 -0.61 -19.04 68.85
C GLU A 442 -1.30 -19.19 67.48
N GLU A 443 -2.54 -19.70 67.45
CA GLU A 443 -3.38 -19.80 66.25
C GLU A 443 -3.63 -18.40 65.64
N TRP A 444 -4.03 -17.41 66.45
CA TRP A 444 -4.23 -16.03 65.98
C TRP A 444 -2.93 -15.36 65.51
N ARG A 445 -1.78 -15.65 66.13
CA ARG A 445 -0.47 -15.18 65.66
C ARG A 445 -0.16 -15.78 64.28
N GLY A 446 -0.39 -17.09 64.11
CA GLY A 446 -0.26 -17.79 62.84
C GLY A 446 -1.14 -17.18 61.74
N GLU A 447 -2.45 -17.04 61.99
CA GLU A 447 -3.38 -16.42 61.03
C GLU A 447 -2.98 -14.99 60.66
N VAL A 448 -2.53 -14.18 61.62
CA VAL A 448 -2.05 -12.80 61.38
C VAL A 448 -0.73 -12.78 60.62
N GLU A 449 0.18 -13.72 60.84
CA GLU A 449 1.44 -13.84 60.11
C GLU A 449 1.22 -14.33 58.67
N GLU A 450 0.36 -15.33 58.44
CA GLU A 450 -0.04 -15.72 57.08
C GLU A 450 -0.80 -14.59 56.37
N ALA A 451 -1.67 -13.84 57.07
CA ALA A 451 -2.38 -12.70 56.50
C ALA A 451 -1.41 -11.58 56.09
N ARG A 452 -0.35 -11.33 56.88
CA ARG A 452 0.73 -10.41 56.51
C ARG A 452 1.53 -10.90 55.31
N GLN A 453 1.87 -12.18 55.25
CA GLN A 453 2.56 -12.76 54.10
C GLN A 453 1.74 -12.59 52.81
N ARG A 454 0.44 -12.90 52.85
CA ARG A 454 -0.48 -12.66 51.72
C ARG A 454 -0.59 -11.17 51.35
N GLU A 455 -0.53 -10.27 52.33
CA GLU A 455 -0.53 -8.83 52.10
C GLU A 455 0.82 -8.31 51.55
N GLU A 456 1.94 -8.98 51.84
CA GLU A 456 3.27 -8.71 51.28
C GLU A 456 3.38 -9.24 49.84
N GLU A 457 2.95 -10.48 49.59
CA GLU A 457 2.82 -11.06 48.24
C GLU A 457 1.94 -10.19 47.33
N LEU A 458 0.81 -9.69 47.83
CA LEU A 458 -0.07 -8.78 47.07
C LEU A 458 0.56 -7.40 46.84
N ARG A 459 1.42 -6.89 47.75
CA ARG A 459 2.19 -5.66 47.52
C ARG A 459 3.25 -5.86 46.44
N ASP A 460 3.98 -6.96 46.47
CA ASP A 460 5.02 -7.25 45.48
C ASP A 460 4.41 -7.44 44.08
N VAL A 461 3.31 -8.19 43.96
CA VAL A 461 2.57 -8.30 42.69
C VAL A 461 2.03 -6.94 42.22
N LEU A 462 1.54 -6.08 43.12
CA LEU A 462 1.13 -4.72 42.76
C LEU A 462 2.32 -3.85 42.30
N LEU A 463 3.49 -3.99 42.92
CA LEU A 463 4.72 -3.29 42.52
C LEU A 463 5.22 -3.78 41.15
N GLU A 464 5.19 -5.09 40.89
CA GLU A 464 5.50 -5.67 39.58
C GLU A 464 4.56 -5.12 38.51
N ARG A 465 3.23 -5.18 38.71
CA ARG A 465 2.25 -4.59 37.77
C ARG A 465 2.38 -3.07 37.63
N GLU A 466 2.81 -2.37 38.67
CA GLU A 466 3.16 -0.95 38.57
C GLU A 466 4.40 -0.73 37.69
N THR A 467 5.43 -1.58 37.78
CA THR A 467 6.62 -1.50 36.90
C THR A 467 6.29 -1.86 35.46
N GLU A 468 5.56 -2.95 35.20
CA GLU A 468 5.06 -3.29 33.87
C GLU A 468 4.22 -2.15 33.28
N SER A 469 3.34 -1.54 34.08
CA SER A 469 2.51 -0.41 33.63
C SER A 469 3.31 0.88 33.36
N LYS A 470 4.49 1.05 34.00
CA LYS A 470 5.43 2.14 33.70
C LYS A 470 6.22 1.86 32.43
N GLU A 471 6.72 0.64 32.26
CA GLU A 471 7.43 0.20 31.05
C GLU A 471 6.52 0.23 29.81
N LEU A 472 5.28 -0.26 29.91
CA LEU A 472 4.30 -0.16 28.82
C LEU A 472 3.98 1.29 28.45
N ARG A 473 3.92 2.21 29.43
CA ARG A 473 3.74 3.65 29.15
C ARG A 473 4.96 4.28 28.48
N LEU A 474 6.18 3.87 28.85
CA LEU A 474 7.40 4.30 28.16
C LEU A 474 7.44 3.76 26.72
N ASN A 475 7.15 2.47 26.53
CA ASN A 475 7.08 1.85 25.20
C ASN A 475 6.02 2.52 24.31
N ILE A 476 4.85 2.88 24.86
CA ILE A 476 3.83 3.65 24.14
C ILE A 476 4.37 5.04 23.77
N SER A 477 4.98 5.77 24.71
CA SER A 477 5.56 7.09 24.44
C SER A 477 6.70 7.04 23.40
N GLU A 478 7.50 5.97 23.38
CA GLU A 478 8.53 5.75 22.36
C GLU A 478 7.91 5.42 21.01
N LEU A 479 6.85 4.62 20.94
CA LEU A 479 6.12 4.34 19.70
C LEU A 479 5.39 5.58 19.17
N GLU A 480 4.79 6.40 20.03
CA GLU A 480 4.21 7.70 19.68
C GLU A 480 5.28 8.66 19.15
N ALA A 481 6.42 8.78 19.85
CA ALA A 481 7.55 9.58 19.39
C ALA A 481 8.05 9.12 18.01
N ASN A 482 8.34 7.83 17.83
CA ASN A 482 8.74 7.25 16.54
C ASN A 482 7.67 7.45 15.44
N THR A 483 6.39 7.44 15.79
CA THR A 483 5.28 7.67 14.85
C THR A 483 5.22 9.13 14.42
N ASN A 484 5.43 10.08 15.33
CA ASN A 484 5.54 11.51 15.01
C ASN A 484 6.80 11.80 14.17
N ASP A 485 7.93 11.20 14.54
CA ASP A 485 9.19 11.22 13.79
C ASP A 485 9.01 10.72 12.36
N LEU A 486 8.13 9.73 12.13
CA LEU A 486 7.79 9.24 10.80
C LEU A 486 6.83 10.18 10.06
N HIS A 487 5.85 10.77 10.74
CA HIS A 487 4.95 11.77 10.13
C HIS A 487 5.71 13.01 9.66
N GLU A 488 6.62 13.58 10.46
CA GLU A 488 7.46 14.72 10.03
C GLU A 488 8.33 14.36 8.81
N LYS A 489 8.85 13.13 8.74
CA LYS A 489 9.59 12.62 7.57
C LYS A 489 8.70 12.40 6.34
N PHE A 490 7.42 12.06 6.51
CA PHE A 490 6.46 12.00 5.42
C PHE A 490 5.98 13.39 4.97
N GLU A 491 5.70 14.32 5.88
CA GLU A 491 5.33 15.70 5.56
C GLU A 491 6.45 16.44 4.82
N THR A 492 7.70 16.30 5.27
CA THR A 492 8.86 16.88 4.55
C THR A 492 9.11 16.23 3.20
N ALA A 493 8.87 14.93 3.05
CA ALA A 493 8.94 14.25 1.75
C ALA A 493 7.79 14.66 0.81
N LEU A 494 6.58 14.86 1.33
CA LEU A 494 5.44 15.37 0.56
C LEU A 494 5.68 16.81 0.10
N ALA A 495 6.12 17.70 0.99
CA ALA A 495 6.45 19.08 0.64
C ALA A 495 7.57 19.17 -0.42
N HIS A 496 8.57 18.27 -0.37
CA HIS A 496 9.57 18.17 -1.44
C HIS A 496 8.96 17.71 -2.77
N LEU A 497 8.07 16.71 -2.76
CA LEU A 497 7.41 16.21 -3.97
C LEU A 497 6.43 17.24 -4.57
N GLU A 498 5.74 18.03 -3.73
CA GLU A 498 4.91 19.16 -4.14
C GLU A 498 5.78 20.26 -4.77
N GLN A 499 6.89 20.65 -4.14
CA GLN A 499 7.83 21.62 -4.72
C GLN A 499 8.46 21.12 -6.04
N GLU A 500 8.76 19.82 -6.14
CA GLU A 500 9.27 19.21 -7.38
C GLU A 500 8.20 19.15 -8.48
N ALA A 501 6.91 19.01 -8.12
CA ALA A 501 5.79 19.10 -9.05
C ALA A 501 5.57 20.54 -9.53
N GLU A 502 5.51 21.54 -8.64
CA GLU A 502 5.41 22.96 -8.99
C GLU A 502 6.57 23.40 -9.90
N ALA A 503 7.79 22.95 -9.62
CA ALA A 503 8.95 23.21 -10.46
C ALA A 503 8.77 22.63 -11.89
N LYS A 504 8.29 21.38 -12.01
CA LYS A 504 8.04 20.74 -13.30
C LYS A 504 6.88 21.37 -14.06
N ASP A 505 5.82 21.78 -13.38
CA ASP A 505 4.70 22.51 -14.01
C ASP A 505 5.19 23.86 -14.55
N SER A 506 6.06 24.58 -13.82
CA SER A 506 6.69 25.81 -14.32
C SER A 506 7.63 25.58 -15.51
N GLU A 507 8.35 24.44 -15.55
CA GLU A 507 9.15 24.03 -16.71
C GLU A 507 8.23 23.74 -17.91
N ILE A 508 7.15 22.99 -17.70
CA ILE A 508 6.13 22.67 -18.72
C ILE A 508 5.48 23.95 -19.27
N GLU A 509 5.13 24.93 -18.43
CA GLU A 509 4.64 26.24 -18.88
C GLU A 509 5.68 26.96 -19.76
N SER A 510 6.95 26.96 -19.36
CA SER A 510 8.04 27.58 -20.13
C SER A 510 8.27 26.90 -21.49
N LEU A 511 8.17 25.57 -21.53
CA LEU A 511 8.28 24.76 -22.74
C LEU A 511 7.07 24.94 -23.65
N ASN A 512 5.85 25.03 -23.10
CA ASN A 512 4.64 25.33 -23.87
C ASN A 512 4.72 26.73 -24.51
N GLN A 513 5.18 27.76 -23.78
CA GLN A 513 5.44 29.09 -24.35
C GLN A 513 6.54 29.09 -25.42
N ALA A 514 7.51 28.17 -25.34
CA ALA A 514 8.53 28.01 -26.38
C ALA A 514 7.97 27.29 -27.61
N ILE A 515 7.12 26.27 -27.42
CA ILE A 515 6.40 25.57 -28.50
C ILE A 515 5.44 26.51 -29.22
N GLU A 516 4.72 27.38 -28.50
CA GLU A 516 3.82 28.39 -29.06
C GLU A 516 4.59 29.37 -29.97
N LYS A 517 5.70 29.94 -29.49
CA LYS A 517 6.58 30.83 -30.27
C LYS A 517 7.24 30.13 -31.47
N LEU A 518 7.57 28.84 -31.35
CA LEU A 518 8.06 28.05 -32.48
C LEU A 518 6.94 27.74 -33.48
N GLY A 519 5.70 27.56 -33.02
CA GLY A 519 4.51 27.43 -33.86
C GLY A 519 4.21 28.71 -34.64
N GLU A 520 4.28 29.88 -33.98
CA GLU A 520 4.21 31.19 -34.65
C GLU A 520 5.33 31.34 -35.70
N GLN A 521 6.56 30.95 -35.38
CA GLN A 521 7.67 31.01 -36.33
C GLN A 521 7.48 30.05 -37.52
N ILE A 522 6.98 28.83 -37.29
CA ILE A 522 6.63 27.89 -38.36
C ILE A 522 5.53 28.48 -39.25
N TYR A 523 4.45 29.00 -38.66
CA TYR A 523 3.34 29.59 -39.43
C TYR A 523 3.78 30.78 -40.29
N ASN A 524 4.62 31.68 -39.76
CA ASN A 524 5.20 32.78 -40.53
C ASN A 524 6.12 32.27 -41.66
N LEU A 525 6.92 31.23 -41.42
CA LEU A 525 7.75 30.60 -42.44
C LEU A 525 6.95 29.80 -43.48
N GLU A 526 5.77 29.29 -43.14
CA GLU A 526 4.83 28.64 -44.07
C GLU A 526 4.18 29.68 -44.99
N ASP A 527 3.69 30.80 -44.44
CA ASP A 527 3.14 31.92 -45.22
C ASP A 527 4.21 32.56 -46.14
N ASP A 528 5.42 32.81 -45.64
CA ASP A 528 6.53 33.28 -46.49
C ASP A 528 6.93 32.24 -47.57
N ASN A 529 6.86 30.94 -47.29
CA ASN A 529 7.14 29.89 -48.28
C ASN A 529 6.03 29.79 -49.33
N ASP A 530 4.76 29.98 -48.96
CA ASP A 530 3.64 30.05 -49.91
C ASP A 530 3.70 31.32 -50.78
N ARG A 531 4.09 32.47 -50.22
CA ARG A 531 4.40 33.69 -51.02
C ARG A 531 5.54 33.44 -52.02
N MET A 532 6.62 32.79 -51.59
CA MET A 532 7.74 32.44 -52.47
C MET A 532 7.34 31.42 -53.56
N LYS A 533 6.33 30.55 -53.32
CA LYS A 533 5.73 29.70 -54.36
C LYS A 533 4.91 30.52 -55.34
N GLU A 534 4.03 31.40 -54.85
CA GLU A 534 3.26 32.30 -55.74
C GLU A 534 4.18 33.15 -56.63
N GLU A 535 5.27 33.69 -56.09
CA GLU A 535 6.29 34.41 -56.87
C GLU A 535 7.03 33.49 -57.85
N SER A 536 7.41 32.28 -57.43
CA SER A 536 8.03 31.31 -58.34
C SER A 536 7.11 30.83 -59.46
N ASP A 537 5.80 30.73 -59.23
CA ASP A 537 4.84 30.29 -60.24
C ASP A 537 4.44 31.44 -61.17
N ARG A 538 4.33 32.68 -60.66
CA ARG A 538 4.25 33.89 -61.52
C ARG A 538 5.47 34.01 -62.44
N LEU A 539 6.67 33.80 -61.92
CA LEU A 539 7.90 33.83 -62.74
C LEU A 539 7.92 32.70 -63.79
N ARG A 540 7.32 31.54 -63.52
CA ARG A 540 7.13 30.48 -64.54
C ARG A 540 6.12 30.89 -65.61
N GLU A 541 4.97 31.47 -65.22
CA GLU A 541 3.99 32.00 -66.16
C GLU A 541 4.57 33.11 -67.04
N GLU A 542 5.43 33.97 -66.48
CA GLU A 542 6.19 34.98 -67.23
C GLU A 542 7.23 34.35 -68.16
N GLU A 543 8.05 33.39 -67.69
CA GLU A 543 9.00 32.65 -68.53
C GLU A 543 8.32 31.89 -69.68
N ASP A 544 7.20 31.21 -69.43
CA ASP A 544 6.48 30.46 -70.46
C ASP A 544 5.78 31.40 -71.46
N ALA A 545 5.21 32.51 -71.00
CA ALA A 545 4.72 33.56 -71.89
C ALA A 545 5.83 34.24 -72.72
N GLU A 546 7.06 34.33 -72.21
CA GLU A 546 8.21 34.74 -72.99
C GLU A 546 8.70 33.65 -73.96
N ARG A 547 8.66 32.37 -73.58
CA ARG A 547 8.93 31.24 -74.48
C ARG A 547 7.98 31.23 -75.67
N GLU A 548 6.66 31.39 -75.46
CA GLU A 548 5.68 31.48 -76.55
C GLU A 548 5.94 32.68 -77.48
N ARG A 549 6.30 33.85 -76.93
CA ARG A 549 6.68 35.04 -77.71
C ARG A 549 7.96 34.80 -78.53
N LEU A 550 8.96 34.13 -77.95
CA LEU A 550 10.20 33.79 -78.65
C LEU A 550 9.98 32.72 -79.72
N GLU A 551 9.13 31.72 -79.47
CA GLU A 551 8.79 30.68 -80.44
C GLU A 551 8.00 31.26 -81.63
N THR A 552 7.01 32.12 -81.39
CA THR A 552 6.27 32.80 -82.47
C THR A 552 7.16 33.72 -83.30
N VAL A 553 8.10 34.45 -82.68
CA VAL A 553 9.11 35.24 -83.41
C VAL A 553 10.08 34.34 -84.18
N ALA A 554 10.54 33.23 -83.60
CA ALA A 554 11.42 32.27 -84.27
C ALA A 554 10.74 31.58 -85.46
N ALA A 555 9.44 31.26 -85.35
CA ALA A 555 8.63 30.75 -86.44
C ALA A 555 8.51 31.76 -87.59
N ALA A 556 8.20 33.03 -87.28
CA ALA A 556 8.12 34.08 -88.29
C ALA A 556 9.50 34.39 -88.95
N LEU A 557 10.61 34.27 -88.22
CA LEU A 557 11.95 34.37 -88.79
C LEU A 557 12.30 33.15 -89.66
N LYS A 558 11.88 31.94 -89.27
CA LYS A 558 12.05 30.71 -90.05
C LYS A 558 11.25 30.75 -91.35
N GLU A 559 10.01 31.26 -91.31
CA GLU A 559 9.18 31.49 -92.49
C GLU A 559 9.82 32.48 -93.47
N LYS A 560 10.31 33.63 -92.96
CA LYS A 560 11.08 34.60 -93.75
C LYS A 560 12.35 34.01 -94.33
N LEU A 561 13.06 33.16 -93.59
CA LEU A 561 14.24 32.44 -94.10
C LEU A 561 13.88 31.43 -95.20
N SER A 562 12.74 30.74 -95.12
CA SER A 562 12.27 29.91 -96.25
C SER A 562 11.84 30.75 -97.46
N SER A 563 11.19 31.89 -97.25
CA SER A 563 10.82 32.80 -98.34
C SER A 563 12.04 33.39 -99.04
N LEU A 564 13.05 33.86 -98.28
CA LEU A 564 14.32 34.35 -98.83
C LEU A 564 15.14 33.24 -99.51
N LYS A 565 15.06 31.99 -99.03
CA LYS A 565 15.67 30.84 -99.72
C LYS A 565 14.99 30.56 -101.06
N SER A 566 13.66 30.50 -101.10
CA SER A 566 12.90 30.35 -102.35
C SER A 566 13.27 31.46 -103.33
N GLN A 567 13.27 32.72 -102.90
CA GLN A 567 13.65 33.85 -103.76
C GLN A 567 15.11 33.77 -104.26
N LEU A 568 16.03 33.20 -103.48
CA LEU A 568 17.42 33.00 -103.88
C LEU A 568 17.56 31.82 -104.86
N GLU A 569 16.76 30.76 -104.67
CA GLU A 569 16.63 29.61 -105.56
C GLU A 569 16.03 30.05 -106.92
N ASP A 570 14.88 30.75 -106.91
CA ASP A 570 14.23 31.38 -108.07
C ASP A 570 15.22 32.28 -108.87
N MET A 571 16.01 33.10 -108.17
CA MET A 571 17.03 33.97 -108.78
C MET A 571 18.26 33.22 -109.27
N THR A 572 18.57 32.04 -108.71
CA THR A 572 19.66 31.17 -109.16
C THR A 572 19.24 30.44 -110.43
N ASP A 573 18.03 29.87 -110.47
CA ASP A 573 17.45 29.25 -111.67
C ASP A 573 17.34 30.27 -112.83
N ALA A 574 16.93 31.50 -112.55
CA ALA A 574 16.91 32.58 -113.54
C ALA A 574 18.32 32.95 -114.06
N TYR A 575 19.33 32.93 -113.19
CA TYR A 575 20.72 33.18 -113.56
C TYR A 575 21.32 32.02 -114.38
N GLU A 576 21.04 30.76 -113.99
CA GLU A 576 21.46 29.58 -114.76
C GLU A 576 20.78 29.53 -116.13
N SER A 577 19.48 29.84 -116.21
CA SER A 577 18.74 29.95 -117.47
C SER A 577 19.36 31.01 -118.39
N CYS A 578 19.62 32.22 -117.89
CA CYS A 578 20.27 33.28 -118.66
C CYS A 578 21.70 32.91 -119.09
N SER A 579 22.45 32.21 -118.22
CA SER A 579 23.77 31.67 -118.55
C SER A 579 23.70 30.64 -119.69
N GLN A 580 22.73 29.71 -119.64
CA GLN A 580 22.49 28.73 -120.71
C GLN A 580 22.10 29.41 -122.03
N GLU A 581 21.28 30.46 -122.00
CA GLU A 581 20.98 31.28 -123.19
C GLU A 581 22.23 31.95 -123.76
N ILE A 582 23.07 32.57 -122.92
CA ILE A 582 24.35 33.18 -123.33
C ILE A 582 25.28 32.14 -123.96
N HIS A 583 25.37 30.94 -123.39
CA HIS A 583 26.14 29.83 -123.97
C HIS A 583 25.58 29.36 -125.32
N ALA A 584 24.25 29.24 -125.46
CA ALA A 584 23.61 28.91 -126.74
C ALA A 584 23.80 30.02 -127.79
N HIS A 585 23.83 31.29 -127.40
CA HIS A 585 24.16 32.41 -128.28
C HIS A 585 25.63 32.41 -128.72
N ARG A 586 26.57 32.04 -127.84
CA ARG A 586 27.99 31.86 -128.20
C ARG A 586 28.19 30.71 -129.19
N SER A 587 27.59 29.53 -128.96
CA SER A 587 27.64 28.41 -129.92
C SER A 587 27.20 28.83 -131.32
N ARG A 588 26.07 29.53 -131.44
CA ARG A 588 25.57 30.06 -132.73
C ARG A 588 26.51 31.10 -133.35
N GLN A 589 27.21 31.91 -132.56
CA GLN A 589 28.21 32.86 -133.05
C GLN A 589 29.48 32.14 -133.56
N GLU A 590 29.91 31.08 -132.88
CA GLU A 590 31.03 30.23 -133.30
C GLU A 590 30.71 29.44 -134.58
N GLU A 591 29.49 28.88 -134.66
CA GLU A 591 28.94 28.26 -135.89
C GLU A 591 28.92 29.25 -137.06
N LEU A 592 28.40 30.46 -136.86
CA LEU A 592 28.38 31.53 -137.88
C LEU A 592 29.81 31.97 -138.29
N ALA A 593 30.74 32.08 -137.34
CA ALA A 593 32.14 32.38 -137.64
C ALA A 593 32.78 31.30 -138.51
N SER A 594 32.58 30.02 -138.18
CA SER A 594 33.09 28.89 -138.98
C SER A 594 32.52 28.87 -140.41
N HIS A 595 31.24 29.28 -140.57
CA HIS A 595 30.63 29.40 -141.89
C HIS A 595 31.22 30.56 -142.71
N VAL A 596 31.51 31.70 -142.06
CA VAL A 596 32.22 32.83 -142.67
C VAL A 596 33.65 32.43 -143.08
N GLU A 597 34.38 31.66 -142.27
CA GLU A 597 35.70 31.13 -142.65
C GLU A 597 35.63 30.18 -143.87
N SER A 598 34.58 29.35 -143.98
CA SER A 598 34.35 28.53 -145.19
C SER A 598 34.10 29.39 -146.42
N LEU A 599 33.22 30.39 -146.33
CA LEU A 599 32.91 31.32 -147.43
C LEU A 599 34.12 32.14 -147.86
N VAL A 600 34.96 32.60 -146.92
CA VAL A 600 36.25 33.26 -147.23
C VAL A 600 37.21 32.30 -147.92
N SER A 601 37.26 31.04 -147.46
CA SER A 601 38.09 30.00 -148.08
C SER A 601 37.61 29.58 -149.47
N GLU A 602 36.33 29.74 -149.78
CA GLU A 602 35.75 29.54 -151.12
C GLU A 602 36.04 30.75 -152.02
N LEU A 603 35.85 31.96 -151.51
CA LEU A 603 36.18 33.21 -152.23
C LEU A 603 37.67 33.28 -152.61
N GLN A 604 38.57 32.89 -151.71
CA GLN A 604 40.02 32.82 -152.00
C GLN A 604 40.36 31.79 -153.08
N ARG A 605 39.64 30.64 -153.13
CA ARG A 605 39.81 29.66 -154.21
C ARG A 605 39.36 30.26 -155.54
N GLU A 606 38.20 30.91 -155.58
CA GLU A 606 37.67 31.55 -156.79
C GLU A 606 38.57 32.70 -157.29
N GLN A 607 39.07 33.55 -156.39
CA GLN A 607 40.08 34.57 -156.69
C GLN A 607 41.34 33.95 -157.31
N SER A 608 41.89 32.89 -156.71
CA SER A 608 43.07 32.21 -157.28
C SER A 608 42.78 31.56 -158.65
N ALA A 609 41.54 31.13 -158.91
CA ALA A 609 41.15 30.62 -160.22
C ALA A 609 41.06 31.75 -161.26
N ARG A 610 40.57 32.92 -160.84
CA ARG A 610 40.48 34.13 -161.65
C ARG A 610 41.85 34.68 -162.05
N GLU A 611 42.79 34.79 -161.10
CA GLU A 611 44.17 35.23 -161.37
C GLU A 611 44.87 34.34 -162.42
N ARG A 612 44.64 33.02 -162.37
CA ARG A 612 45.16 32.07 -163.37
C ARG A 612 44.50 32.26 -164.75
N ALA A 613 43.22 32.64 -164.80
CA ALA A 613 42.54 32.94 -166.07
C ALA A 613 43.03 34.26 -166.67
N GLU A 614 43.18 35.29 -165.84
CA GLU A 614 43.71 36.60 -166.26
C GLU A 614 45.17 36.46 -166.75
N SER A 615 46.03 35.71 -166.07
CA SER A 615 47.39 35.39 -166.53
C SER A 615 47.46 34.62 -167.87
N ASN A 616 46.41 33.90 -168.26
CA ASN A 616 46.35 33.20 -169.54
C ASN A 616 45.89 34.11 -170.69
N LEU A 617 44.94 35.02 -170.42
CA LEU A 617 44.55 36.09 -171.36
C LEU A 617 45.75 37.01 -171.63
N ASP A 618 46.45 37.41 -170.57
CA ASP A 618 47.62 38.27 -170.62
C ASP A 618 48.79 37.63 -171.41
N ALA A 619 48.81 36.30 -171.59
CA ALA A 619 49.74 35.59 -172.47
C ALA A 619 49.25 35.57 -173.94
N ALA A 620 47.97 35.31 -174.17
CA ALA A 620 47.36 35.28 -175.51
C ALA A 620 47.40 36.67 -176.19
N ASP A 621 47.15 37.75 -175.45
CA ASP A 621 47.26 39.12 -175.95
C ASP A 621 48.69 39.44 -176.40
N LYS A 622 49.71 39.02 -175.63
CA LYS A 622 51.12 39.18 -176.01
C LYS A 622 51.46 38.40 -177.29
N GLU A 623 50.88 37.21 -177.50
CA GLU A 623 51.08 36.44 -178.72
C GLU A 623 50.43 37.14 -179.93
N HIS A 624 49.16 37.55 -179.84
CA HIS A 624 48.48 38.35 -180.87
C HIS A 624 49.25 39.63 -181.21
N ASP A 625 49.75 40.34 -180.20
CA ASP A 625 50.53 41.58 -180.33
C ASP A 625 51.93 41.34 -180.94
N THR A 626 52.46 40.10 -180.93
CA THR A 626 53.63 39.76 -181.79
C THR A 626 53.24 39.48 -183.24
N GLN A 627 52.08 38.88 -183.48
CA GLN A 627 51.56 38.61 -184.82
C GLN A 627 51.24 39.92 -185.56
N THR A 628 50.54 40.86 -184.92
CA THR A 628 50.28 42.20 -185.49
C THR A 628 51.58 42.96 -185.82
N ARG A 629 52.65 42.76 -185.04
CA ARG A 629 53.99 43.33 -185.34
C ARG A 629 54.69 42.63 -186.50
N ALA A 630 54.44 41.34 -186.74
CA ALA A 630 54.93 40.65 -187.93
C ALA A 630 54.18 41.11 -189.19
N GLU A 631 52.85 41.26 -189.10
CA GLU A 631 52.02 41.79 -190.19
C GLU A 631 52.40 43.23 -190.55
N ARG A 632 52.66 44.10 -189.56
CA ARG A 632 53.16 45.46 -189.82
C ARG A 632 54.47 45.47 -190.59
N ARG A 633 55.43 44.60 -190.26
CA ARG A 633 56.69 44.49 -191.04
C ARG A 633 56.46 43.98 -192.47
N ALA A 634 55.46 43.12 -192.67
CA ALA A 634 55.07 42.68 -194.01
C ALA A 634 54.33 43.78 -194.80
N LEU A 635 53.65 44.70 -194.10
CA LEU A 635 53.09 45.93 -194.65
C LEU A 635 54.20 46.92 -195.02
N GLU A 636 55.10 47.25 -194.10
CA GLU A 636 56.29 48.10 -194.33
C GLU A 636 57.14 47.60 -195.52
N ALA A 637 57.31 46.28 -195.66
CA ALA A 637 57.98 45.68 -196.82
C ALA A 637 57.24 45.94 -198.14
N LYS A 638 55.90 45.82 -198.16
CA LYS A 638 55.07 46.13 -199.34
C LYS A 638 55.02 47.63 -199.62
N GLU A 639 55.00 48.45 -198.59
CA GLU A 639 55.11 49.92 -198.69
C GLU A 639 56.47 50.32 -199.26
N SER A 640 57.57 49.65 -198.92
CA SER A 640 58.87 49.92 -199.55
C SER A 640 58.88 49.59 -201.06
N ALA A 641 58.19 48.53 -201.47
CA ALA A 641 58.01 48.19 -202.89
C ALA A 641 57.10 49.21 -203.60
N LEU A 642 56.04 49.67 -202.93
CA LEU A 642 55.17 50.75 -203.42
C LEU A 642 55.95 52.06 -203.59
N GLN A 643 56.82 52.39 -202.64
CA GLN A 643 57.69 53.57 -202.67
C GLN A 643 58.67 53.52 -203.85
N SER A 644 59.18 52.33 -204.20
CA SER A 644 59.99 52.14 -205.41
C SER A 644 59.18 52.39 -206.68
N ALA A 645 57.95 51.88 -206.78
CA ALA A 645 57.07 52.14 -207.92
C ALA A 645 56.65 53.62 -208.03
N LEU A 646 56.47 54.30 -206.89
CA LEU A 646 56.23 55.75 -206.83
C LEU A 646 57.46 56.56 -207.29
N ASN A 647 58.68 56.10 -207.04
CA ASN A 647 59.89 56.76 -207.57
C ASN A 647 60.03 56.63 -209.09
N ASP A 648 59.57 55.54 -209.70
CA ASP A 648 59.52 55.41 -211.16
C ASP A 648 58.35 56.21 -211.77
N LEU A 649 57.22 56.32 -211.06
CA LEU A 649 56.14 57.27 -211.39
C LEU A 649 56.63 58.73 -211.34
N ALA A 650 57.46 59.08 -210.35
CA ALA A 650 58.05 60.41 -210.25
C ALA A 650 58.99 60.75 -211.44
N ARG A 651 59.60 59.75 -212.09
CA ARG A 651 60.38 59.97 -213.33
C ARG A 651 59.50 60.29 -214.54
N THR A 652 58.32 59.68 -214.66
CA THR A 652 57.39 59.99 -215.75
C THR A 652 56.66 61.31 -215.49
N GLN A 653 56.37 61.63 -214.23
CA GLN A 653 55.90 62.97 -213.81
C GLN A 653 56.96 64.05 -214.04
N SER A 654 58.26 63.76 -213.87
CA SER A 654 59.33 64.72 -214.19
C SER A 654 59.32 65.18 -215.67
N LEU A 655 59.02 64.27 -216.60
CA LEU A 655 58.85 64.60 -218.03
C LEU A 655 57.55 65.35 -218.34
N LEU A 656 56.54 65.27 -217.47
CA LEU A 656 55.31 66.08 -217.55
C LEU A 656 55.57 67.48 -216.97
N ASN A 657 56.21 67.57 -215.81
CA ASN A 657 56.62 68.82 -215.18
C ASN A 657 57.51 69.65 -216.13
N GLN A 658 58.40 69.02 -216.91
CA GLN A 658 59.22 69.71 -217.92
C GLN A 658 58.41 70.30 -219.11
N ARG A 659 57.08 70.08 -219.17
CA ARG A 659 56.14 70.77 -220.06
C ARG A 659 55.16 71.69 -219.35
N GLU A 660 55.07 71.58 -218.03
CA GLU A 660 54.35 72.54 -217.18
C GLU A 660 55.27 73.70 -216.75
N GLU A 661 56.59 73.50 -216.70
CA GLU A 661 57.60 74.57 -216.60
C GLU A 661 57.48 75.57 -217.76
N ASP A 662 57.31 75.10 -219.01
CA ASP A 662 57.07 75.94 -220.20
C ASP A 662 55.78 76.78 -220.10
N LEU A 663 54.81 76.36 -219.28
CA LEU A 663 53.47 76.96 -219.18
C LEU A 663 53.34 77.89 -217.96
N ALA A 664 53.93 77.50 -216.83
CA ALA A 664 53.93 78.27 -215.58
C ALA A 664 54.91 79.47 -215.61
N GLN A 665 55.96 79.42 -216.44
CA GLN A 665 56.86 80.56 -216.69
C GLN A 665 56.13 81.82 -217.24
N VAL A 666 54.91 81.68 -217.76
CA VAL A 666 54.05 82.80 -218.17
C VAL A 666 53.25 83.41 -217.01
N GLN A 667 53.02 82.67 -215.91
CA GLN A 667 52.21 83.12 -214.77
C GLN A 667 53.03 83.56 -213.55
N GLN A 668 54.26 83.08 -213.36
CA GLN A 668 55.12 83.49 -212.25
C GLN A 668 55.49 84.99 -212.29
N ALA A 669 55.47 85.60 -213.48
CA ALA A 669 56.01 86.93 -213.76
C ALA A 669 55.18 88.14 -213.28
N LEU A 670 54.00 87.94 -212.64
CA LEU A 670 53.06 89.06 -212.38
C LEU A 670 52.55 89.20 -210.94
N GLN A 671 52.63 88.16 -210.08
CA GLN A 671 52.27 88.26 -208.65
C GLN A 671 53.24 87.55 -207.69
N THR A 672 54.45 87.25 -208.15
CA THR A 672 55.59 87.22 -207.21
C THR A 672 56.01 88.66 -206.90
N LEU A 673 56.49 88.90 -205.67
CA LEU A 673 57.35 90.04 -205.31
C LEU A 673 56.74 91.47 -205.24
N GLU A 674 55.45 91.61 -204.98
CA GLU A 674 54.98 92.60 -203.98
C GLU A 674 54.38 91.83 -202.77
N ALA A 675 55.23 91.16 -202.00
CA ALA A 675 56.00 91.73 -200.88
C ALA A 675 55.09 92.06 -199.67
N GLU A 676 55.02 91.19 -198.66
CA GLU A 676 56.05 91.10 -197.60
C GLU A 676 56.29 92.44 -196.85
N SER A 677 55.34 92.85 -196.00
CA SER A 677 55.70 93.77 -194.91
C SER A 677 54.80 93.69 -193.66
N LYS A 678 55.35 93.00 -192.65
CA LYS A 678 55.22 93.26 -191.20
C LYS A 678 53.88 92.86 -190.54
N LYS A 679 53.76 92.53 -189.24
CA LYS A 679 54.64 92.00 -188.15
C LYS A 679 54.15 92.60 -186.82
N ALA A 680 53.98 91.74 -185.81
CA ALA A 680 53.55 92.02 -184.42
C ALA A 680 52.07 92.46 -184.26
N GLY A 681 51.40 92.16 -183.13
CA GLY A 681 51.84 91.35 -181.98
C GLY A 681 50.73 91.16 -180.93
N GLU A 682 50.91 90.20 -180.00
CA GLU A 682 49.89 89.78 -179.02
C GLU A 682 50.09 90.42 -177.63
N THR A 683 49.04 90.90 -176.96
CA THR A 683 49.01 91.12 -175.49
C THR A 683 47.58 91.16 -174.90
N HIS A 684 47.28 90.23 -173.97
CA HIS A 684 46.36 90.39 -172.80
C HIS A 684 44.84 90.68 -173.05
N THR A 685 43.89 90.55 -172.10
CA THR A 685 43.94 90.47 -170.61
C THR A 685 42.72 89.72 -169.98
N THR A 686 42.73 89.55 -168.65
CA THR A 686 41.56 89.51 -167.71
C THR A 686 40.48 88.42 -167.85
N ALA A 687 40.76 87.21 -167.31
CA ALA A 687 39.70 86.28 -166.87
C ALA A 687 40.11 85.31 -165.74
N THR A 688 41.38 84.89 -165.70
CA THR A 688 41.83 83.71 -164.92
C THR A 688 42.22 83.96 -163.46
N PHE A 689 42.47 85.21 -163.05
CA PHE A 689 43.03 85.52 -161.72
C PHE A 689 42.00 85.49 -160.57
N SER A 690 40.71 85.71 -160.85
CA SER A 690 39.64 85.72 -159.84
C SER A 690 39.37 84.33 -159.26
N LEU A 691 39.19 83.33 -160.12
CA LEU A 691 38.87 81.95 -159.73
C LEU A 691 39.96 81.32 -158.84
N GLN A 692 41.23 81.66 -159.06
CA GLN A 692 42.35 81.14 -158.27
C GLN A 692 42.28 81.56 -156.79
N LEU A 693 41.93 82.82 -156.53
CA LEU A 693 41.78 83.38 -155.18
C LEU A 693 40.63 82.72 -154.41
N GLU A 694 39.57 82.33 -155.12
CA GLU A 694 38.38 81.71 -154.55
C GLU A 694 38.61 80.24 -154.17
N VAL A 695 39.33 79.49 -155.03
CA VAL A 695 39.83 78.14 -154.72
C VAL A 695 40.74 78.13 -153.49
N ASP A 696 41.69 79.07 -153.41
CA ASP A 696 42.61 79.13 -152.27
C ASP A 696 41.94 79.65 -150.99
N ARG A 697 40.80 80.35 -151.07
CA ARG A 697 39.96 80.61 -149.90
C ARG A 697 39.32 79.32 -149.38
N LEU A 698 38.64 78.57 -150.24
CA LEU A 698 37.91 77.36 -149.86
C LEU A 698 38.82 76.30 -149.21
N LYS A 699 40.08 76.16 -149.68
CA LYS A 699 41.07 75.29 -149.04
C LYS A 699 41.31 75.65 -147.57
N ARG A 700 41.53 76.92 -147.25
CA ARG A 700 41.79 77.40 -145.88
C ARG A 700 40.56 77.29 -144.97
N ASP A 701 39.38 77.44 -145.54
CA ASP A 701 38.12 77.28 -144.80
C ASP A 701 37.80 75.79 -144.54
N LEU A 702 38.21 74.88 -145.43
CA LEU A 702 38.15 73.42 -145.23
C LEU A 702 39.19 72.94 -144.20
N GLU A 703 40.45 73.36 -144.34
CA GLU A 703 41.56 73.05 -143.43
C GLU A 703 41.25 73.47 -141.97
N ARG A 704 40.56 74.62 -141.78
CA ARG A 704 40.03 75.03 -140.46
C ARG A 704 38.97 74.08 -139.91
N LEU A 705 38.03 73.63 -140.74
CA LEU A 705 36.97 72.71 -140.31
C LEU A 705 37.53 71.34 -139.95
N GLU A 706 38.57 70.86 -140.64
CA GLU A 706 39.30 69.64 -140.26
C GLU A 706 40.01 69.82 -138.91
N ASP A 707 40.63 70.98 -138.67
CA ASP A 707 41.32 71.31 -137.43
C ASP A 707 40.35 71.47 -136.23
N GLU A 708 39.16 72.04 -136.45
CA GLU A 708 38.07 72.12 -135.48
C GLU A 708 37.42 70.74 -135.21
N LEU A 709 37.30 69.90 -136.23
CA LEU A 709 36.81 68.51 -136.13
C LEU A 709 37.82 67.61 -135.39
N ALA A 710 39.12 67.82 -135.58
CA ALA A 710 40.18 67.17 -134.81
C ALA A 710 40.16 67.59 -133.33
N ARG A 711 39.97 68.89 -133.04
CA ARG A 711 39.83 69.41 -131.66
C ARG A 711 38.60 68.87 -130.96
N THR A 712 37.43 68.87 -131.62
CA THR A 712 36.18 68.37 -131.02
C THR A 712 36.19 66.86 -130.80
N ARG A 713 36.83 66.07 -131.69
CA ARG A 713 37.14 64.65 -131.42
C ARG A 713 38.02 64.48 -130.19
N LYS A 714 39.16 65.19 -130.12
CA LYS A 714 40.03 65.11 -128.94
C LYS A 714 39.33 65.52 -127.65
N GLU A 715 38.50 66.56 -127.66
CA GLU A 715 37.72 66.93 -126.49
C GLU A 715 36.63 65.89 -126.14
N LEU A 716 36.16 65.10 -127.11
CA LEU A 716 35.26 63.97 -126.85
C LEU A 716 36.04 62.83 -126.18
N ASP A 717 37.19 62.43 -126.73
CA ASP A 717 38.08 61.42 -126.14
C ASP A 717 38.50 61.81 -124.70
N ASP A 718 38.90 63.07 -124.50
CA ASP A 718 39.26 63.62 -123.19
C ASP A 718 38.05 63.69 -122.22
N ARG A 719 36.81 63.78 -122.73
CA ARG A 719 35.58 63.71 -121.91
C ARG A 719 35.19 62.27 -121.59
N GLU A 720 35.35 61.34 -122.54
CA GLU A 720 35.08 59.92 -122.33
C GLU A 720 36.09 59.28 -121.38
N SER A 721 37.39 59.62 -121.48
CA SER A 721 38.39 59.22 -120.46
C SER A 721 37.96 59.70 -119.09
N ARG A 722 37.64 60.99 -118.95
CA ARG A 722 37.13 61.57 -117.69
C ARG A 722 35.75 61.03 -117.26
N GLY A 723 35.03 60.32 -118.13
CA GLY A 723 33.88 59.48 -117.79
C GLY A 723 34.36 58.19 -117.13
N ARG A 724 35.11 57.36 -117.88
CA ARG A 724 35.70 56.09 -117.43
C ARG A 724 36.48 56.22 -116.12
N ASP A 725 37.24 57.31 -115.93
CA ASP A 725 38.00 57.61 -114.73
C ASP A 725 37.10 57.90 -113.50
N ARG A 726 35.92 58.49 -113.73
CA ARG A 726 34.90 58.73 -112.68
C ARG A 726 34.10 57.48 -112.38
N ASP A 727 33.69 56.75 -113.41
CA ASP A 727 32.93 55.50 -113.26
C ASP A 727 33.79 54.46 -112.51
N GLY A 728 35.05 54.30 -112.92
CA GLY A 728 36.04 53.47 -112.21
C GLY A 728 36.51 53.99 -110.85
N ALA A 729 36.10 55.21 -110.44
CA ALA A 729 36.23 55.72 -109.08
C ALA A 729 34.95 55.48 -108.26
N LEU A 730 33.77 55.62 -108.87
CA LEU A 730 32.49 55.25 -108.27
C LEU A 730 32.42 53.75 -107.99
N ASP A 731 32.87 52.89 -108.91
CA ASP A 731 32.93 51.44 -108.70
C ASP A 731 33.85 51.06 -107.52
N LYS A 732 34.98 51.75 -107.36
CA LYS A 732 35.86 51.57 -106.18
C LYS A 732 35.17 51.99 -104.90
N LEU A 733 34.56 53.18 -104.87
CA LEU A 733 33.80 53.64 -103.71
C LEU A 733 32.59 52.73 -103.40
N HIS A 734 31.97 52.12 -104.42
CA HIS A 734 30.90 51.15 -104.26
C HIS A 734 31.39 49.74 -103.86
N ALA A 735 32.63 49.37 -104.16
CA ALA A 735 33.29 48.18 -103.60
C ALA A 735 33.65 48.44 -102.14
N GLU A 736 34.40 49.52 -101.86
CA GLU A 736 34.80 49.94 -100.52
C GLU A 736 33.59 50.11 -99.58
N ASN A 737 32.46 50.66 -100.05
CA ASN A 737 31.24 50.77 -99.25
C ASN A 737 30.56 49.40 -98.98
N ARG A 738 30.61 48.45 -99.93
CA ARG A 738 30.16 47.06 -99.68
C ARG A 738 31.09 46.33 -98.71
N ASP A 739 32.40 46.55 -98.81
CA ASP A 739 33.40 45.96 -97.91
C ASP A 739 33.27 46.53 -96.51
N LEU A 740 33.05 47.85 -96.36
CA LEU A 740 32.77 48.50 -95.09
C LEU A 740 31.42 48.05 -94.50
N ALA A 741 30.38 47.89 -95.33
CA ALA A 741 29.08 47.40 -94.87
C ALA A 741 29.13 45.93 -94.41
N THR A 742 29.86 45.07 -95.12
CA THR A 742 30.06 43.67 -94.71
C THR A 742 30.97 43.54 -93.49
N GLN A 743 32.01 44.38 -93.37
CA GLN A 743 32.81 44.50 -92.14
C GLN A 743 31.97 45.00 -90.95
N LEU A 744 31.08 45.97 -91.16
CA LEU A 744 30.17 46.48 -90.13
C LEU A 744 29.15 45.41 -89.70
N ALA A 745 28.59 44.66 -90.64
CA ALA A 745 27.70 43.53 -90.36
C ALA A 745 28.44 42.42 -89.59
N ALA A 746 29.67 42.06 -90.00
CA ALA A 746 30.50 41.08 -89.30
C ALA A 746 30.89 41.54 -87.88
N GLN A 747 31.25 42.82 -87.70
CA GLN A 747 31.49 43.43 -86.38
C GLN A 747 30.23 43.40 -85.50
N THR A 748 29.05 43.65 -86.09
CA THR A 748 27.76 43.63 -85.37
C THR A 748 27.40 42.22 -84.95
N GLN A 749 27.51 41.22 -85.84
CA GLN A 749 27.26 39.82 -85.49
C GLN A 749 28.29 39.29 -84.50
N ALA A 750 29.57 39.66 -84.62
CA ALA A 750 30.60 39.32 -83.64
C ALA A 750 30.28 39.92 -82.26
N ARG A 751 29.78 41.16 -82.19
CA ARG A 751 29.29 41.79 -80.96
C ARG A 751 28.09 41.06 -80.36
N LEU A 752 27.11 40.66 -81.17
CA LEU A 752 25.95 39.88 -80.70
C LEU A 752 26.40 38.51 -80.15
N ASN A 753 27.21 37.76 -80.91
CA ASN A 753 27.77 36.48 -80.49
C ASN A 753 28.67 36.59 -79.24
N ILE A 754 29.23 37.77 -78.95
CA ILE A 754 29.97 38.07 -77.71
C ILE A 754 29.01 38.43 -76.57
N SER A 755 27.90 39.14 -76.85
CA SER A 755 26.84 39.38 -75.87
C SER A 755 26.22 38.06 -75.42
N GLU A 756 25.72 37.23 -76.34
CA GLU A 756 25.12 35.92 -76.02
C GLU A 756 26.05 35.03 -75.17
N LYS A 757 27.37 35.11 -75.39
CA LYS A 757 28.39 34.43 -74.58
C LYS A 757 28.61 35.09 -73.22
N LEU A 758 28.58 36.42 -73.14
CA LEU A 758 28.62 37.16 -71.88
C LEU A 758 27.36 36.88 -71.04
N ASP A 759 26.19 36.88 -71.66
CA ASP A 759 24.88 36.70 -71.04
C ASP A 759 24.70 35.26 -70.54
N SER A 760 25.11 34.25 -71.33
CA SER A 760 25.15 32.84 -70.87
C SER A 760 26.20 32.58 -69.79
N VAL A 761 27.38 33.24 -69.84
CA VAL A 761 28.36 33.19 -68.73
C VAL A 761 27.84 33.90 -67.48
N GLN A 762 27.11 35.01 -67.60
CA GLN A 762 26.47 35.68 -66.47
C GLN A 762 25.32 34.84 -65.88
N ALA A 763 24.52 34.16 -66.70
CA ALA A 763 23.49 33.23 -66.24
C ALA A 763 24.12 32.03 -65.50
N SER A 764 25.18 31.44 -66.07
CA SER A 764 25.94 30.36 -65.43
C SER A 764 26.63 30.82 -64.13
N LEU A 765 27.13 32.05 -64.07
CA LEU A 765 27.70 32.65 -62.86
C LEU A 765 26.63 32.83 -61.79
N LYS A 766 25.47 33.42 -62.12
CA LYS A 766 24.34 33.57 -61.18
C LYS A 766 23.83 32.22 -60.65
N ALA A 767 23.78 31.20 -61.50
CA ALA A 767 23.42 29.84 -61.09
C ALA A 767 24.46 29.28 -60.09
N ALA A 768 25.75 29.41 -60.39
CA ALA A 768 26.83 29.00 -59.48
C ALA A 768 26.86 29.82 -58.17
N GLU A 769 26.53 31.11 -58.21
CA GLU A 769 26.39 31.96 -57.01
C GLU A 769 25.21 31.51 -56.15
N GLY A 770 24.08 31.12 -56.77
CA GLY A 770 22.93 30.51 -56.10
C GLY A 770 23.24 29.15 -55.48
N GLU A 771 23.97 28.27 -56.19
CA GLU A 771 24.48 27.03 -55.62
C GLU A 771 25.42 27.28 -54.44
N ILE A 772 26.37 28.21 -54.58
CA ILE A 772 27.30 28.61 -53.50
C ILE A 772 26.54 29.18 -52.29
N ALA A 773 25.46 29.94 -52.50
CA ALA A 773 24.59 30.39 -51.42
C ALA A 773 23.88 29.20 -50.73
N GLY A 774 23.31 28.27 -51.50
CA GLY A 774 22.71 27.04 -50.98
C GLY A 774 23.69 26.14 -50.23
N TYR A 775 24.94 26.04 -50.68
CA TYR A 775 26.01 25.33 -49.99
C TYR A 775 26.43 26.05 -48.69
N LYS A 776 26.52 27.39 -48.68
CA LYS A 776 26.77 28.18 -47.45
C LYS A 776 25.68 27.95 -46.41
N THR A 777 24.40 27.98 -46.80
CA THR A 777 23.28 27.69 -45.89
C THR A 777 23.38 26.28 -45.31
N LYS A 778 23.65 25.27 -46.16
CA LYS A 778 23.88 23.88 -45.72
C LYS A 778 25.09 23.74 -44.78
N VAL A 779 26.16 24.49 -44.99
CA VAL A 779 27.31 24.52 -44.08
C VAL A 779 26.91 25.09 -42.71
N VAL A 780 26.19 26.22 -42.68
CA VAL A 780 25.70 26.81 -41.41
C VAL A 780 24.70 25.89 -40.70
N GLU A 781 23.83 25.17 -41.42
CA GLU A 781 22.98 24.13 -40.85
C GLU A 781 23.79 22.97 -40.26
N LEU A 782 24.86 22.52 -40.92
CA LEU A 782 25.72 21.45 -40.42
C LEU A 782 26.57 21.90 -39.22
N GLU A 783 27.08 23.13 -39.23
CA GLU A 783 27.81 23.74 -38.10
C GLU A 783 26.91 23.94 -36.88
N THR A 784 25.66 24.40 -37.07
CA THR A 784 24.69 24.57 -35.98
C THR A 784 24.20 23.23 -35.42
N ARG A 785 23.98 22.22 -36.27
CA ARG A 785 23.73 20.83 -35.83
C ARG A 785 24.94 20.27 -35.06
N LEU A 786 26.15 20.37 -35.61
CA LEU A 786 27.37 19.91 -34.94
C LEU A 786 27.59 20.61 -33.60
N SER A 787 27.32 21.91 -33.51
CA SER A 787 27.37 22.68 -32.25
C SER A 787 26.31 22.22 -31.24
N LYS A 788 25.11 21.82 -31.71
CA LYS A 788 24.05 21.26 -30.84
C LYS A 788 24.44 19.86 -30.36
N ASP A 789 24.97 19.02 -31.24
CA ASP A 789 25.37 17.64 -30.93
C ASP A 789 26.61 17.61 -30.02
N GLN A 790 27.57 18.51 -30.19
CA GLN A 790 28.69 18.70 -29.26
C GLN A 790 28.23 19.14 -27.87
N ARG A 791 27.25 20.05 -27.77
CA ARG A 791 26.64 20.44 -26.48
C ARG A 791 25.86 19.28 -25.86
N SER A 792 25.11 18.53 -26.67
CA SER A 792 24.40 17.32 -26.23
C SER A 792 25.38 16.27 -25.67
N LEU A 793 26.48 16.03 -26.38
CA LEU A 793 27.54 15.11 -25.97
C LEU A 793 28.24 15.57 -24.68
N LEU A 794 28.59 16.84 -24.56
CA LEU A 794 29.21 17.39 -23.34
C LEU A 794 28.25 17.33 -22.13
N ASN A 795 26.96 17.60 -22.33
CA ASN A 795 25.95 17.44 -21.28
C ASN A 795 25.80 15.97 -20.87
N ALA A 796 25.75 15.05 -21.82
CA ALA A 796 25.70 13.61 -21.55
C ALA A 796 26.98 13.11 -20.86
N GLU A 797 28.17 13.59 -21.26
CA GLU A 797 29.41 13.29 -20.56
C GLU A 797 29.42 13.84 -19.12
N SER A 798 28.86 15.04 -18.87
CA SER A 798 28.70 15.54 -17.50
C SER A 798 27.80 14.60 -16.72
N GLN A 799 26.59 14.33 -17.20
CA GLN A 799 25.65 13.41 -16.56
C GLN A 799 26.27 12.03 -16.28
N TYR A 800 27.12 11.50 -17.16
CA TYR A 800 27.84 10.26 -16.90
C TYR A 800 28.97 10.41 -15.87
N ARG A 801 29.70 11.54 -15.81
CA ARG A 801 30.67 11.84 -14.74
C ARG A 801 29.99 12.02 -13.38
N ASP A 802 28.84 12.67 -13.38
CA ASP A 802 28.03 12.95 -12.19
C ASP A 802 27.43 11.64 -11.65
N GLN A 803 26.77 10.84 -12.50
CA GLN A 803 26.29 9.48 -12.15
C GLN A 803 27.43 8.55 -11.70
N LEU A 804 28.62 8.63 -12.31
CA LEU A 804 29.78 7.84 -11.86
C LEU A 804 30.24 8.28 -10.46
N THR A 805 30.16 9.58 -10.18
CA THR A 805 30.54 10.18 -8.89
C THR A 805 29.54 9.82 -7.79
N GLU A 806 28.23 9.88 -8.08
CA GLU A 806 27.16 9.38 -7.21
C GLU A 806 27.32 7.88 -6.93
N ARG A 807 27.45 7.04 -7.95
CA ARG A 807 27.64 5.58 -7.81
C ARG A 807 28.88 5.26 -6.98
N ASN A 808 30.00 5.94 -7.23
CA ASN A 808 31.23 5.77 -6.45
C ASN A 808 31.07 6.24 -4.99
N THR A 809 30.27 7.29 -4.74
CA THR A 809 29.96 7.77 -3.38
C THR A 809 29.05 6.80 -2.64
N LEU A 810 28.01 6.27 -3.29
CA LEU A 810 27.12 5.24 -2.74
C LEU A 810 27.89 3.94 -2.45
N LEU A 811 28.74 3.47 -3.36
CA LEU A 811 29.61 2.31 -3.14
C LEU A 811 30.57 2.52 -1.98
N LEU A 812 31.20 3.68 -1.87
CA LEU A 812 32.08 4.02 -0.75
C LEU A 812 31.30 4.09 0.58
N THR A 813 30.05 4.52 0.56
CA THR A 813 29.14 4.56 1.72
C THR A 813 28.68 3.16 2.13
N ILE A 814 28.33 2.29 1.19
CA ILE A 814 27.98 0.88 1.44
C ILE A 814 29.17 0.13 2.05
N TYR A 815 30.38 0.34 1.51
CA TYR A 815 31.62 -0.14 2.11
C TYR A 815 31.79 0.43 3.54
N GLN A 816 31.59 1.74 3.69
CA GLN A 816 31.50 2.46 4.98
C GLN A 816 30.65 1.75 6.05
N TYR A 817 29.41 1.36 5.69
CA TYR A 817 28.50 0.67 6.61
C TYR A 817 28.90 -0.78 6.85
N MET A 818 29.35 -1.49 5.82
CA MET A 818 29.79 -2.88 5.94
C MET A 818 31.03 -3.01 6.83
N ASP A 819 31.96 -2.04 6.81
CA ASP A 819 33.11 -1.98 7.70
C ASP A 819 32.70 -1.88 9.18
N LYS A 820 31.68 -1.07 9.48
CA LYS A 820 31.08 -0.93 10.80
C LYS A 820 30.39 -2.23 11.25
N ILE A 821 29.58 -2.85 10.36
CA ILE A 821 28.86 -4.12 10.65
C ILE A 821 29.84 -5.26 10.93
N LEU A 822 30.95 -5.32 10.18
CA LEU A 822 32.01 -6.31 10.40
C LEU A 822 32.94 -5.97 11.58
N GLY A 823 32.77 -4.81 12.23
CA GLY A 823 33.58 -4.36 13.37
C GLY A 823 35.05 -4.06 13.04
N VAL A 824 35.39 -3.89 11.75
CA VAL A 824 36.79 -3.77 11.28
C VAL A 824 37.45 -2.47 11.75
N ASP A 825 36.66 -1.45 12.09
CA ASP A 825 37.12 -0.22 12.77
C ASP A 825 37.92 -0.49 14.08
N LYS A 826 37.78 -1.67 14.69
CA LYS A 826 38.47 -2.05 15.93
C LYS A 826 39.81 -2.77 15.70
N THR A 827 40.16 -3.13 14.46
CA THR A 827 41.47 -3.74 14.16
C THR A 827 42.47 -2.68 13.68
N PRO A 828 43.67 -2.57 14.30
CA PRO A 828 44.63 -1.53 13.94
C PRO A 828 45.18 -1.74 12.52
N LYS A 829 44.95 -0.77 11.63
CA LYS A 829 45.31 -0.82 10.20
C LYS A 829 46.84 -0.93 10.02
N LYS A 830 47.38 -2.16 9.96
CA LYS A 830 48.79 -2.39 9.62
C LYS A 830 49.05 -1.97 8.18
N GLY A 831 49.81 -0.90 7.99
CA GLY A 831 49.90 -0.19 6.73
C GLY A 831 50.56 -0.97 5.59
N THR A 832 49.83 -1.10 4.49
CA THR A 832 50.31 -1.06 3.09
C THR A 832 49.12 -1.11 2.13
N GLN A 833 48.03 -1.80 2.50
CA GLN A 833 46.73 -1.62 1.87
C GLN A 833 46.13 -0.27 2.26
N ALA A 834 46.39 0.76 1.45
CA ALA A 834 45.55 1.95 1.43
C ALA A 834 44.15 1.53 0.95
N GLU A 835 43.10 2.04 1.61
CA GLU A 835 41.71 1.78 1.23
C GLU A 835 41.43 2.40 -0.14
N THR A 836 41.53 1.56 -1.18
CA THR A 836 41.34 1.96 -2.58
C THR A 836 39.91 2.45 -2.76
N LYS A 837 39.74 3.77 -2.86
CA LYS A 837 38.43 4.38 -3.08
C LYS A 837 37.93 3.99 -4.48
N PRO A 838 36.61 3.82 -4.70
CA PRO A 838 36.04 3.47 -6.02
C PRO A 838 36.56 4.36 -7.16
N PHE A 839 36.74 5.66 -6.87
CA PHE A 839 37.29 6.70 -7.75
C PHE A 839 38.73 6.47 -8.24
N THR A 840 39.52 5.61 -7.58
CA THR A 840 40.99 5.49 -7.81
C THR A 840 41.41 4.14 -8.36
N ASN A 841 40.77 3.05 -7.91
CA ASN A 841 40.98 1.71 -8.46
C ASN A 841 39.75 0.85 -8.16
N PHE A 842 38.86 0.72 -9.14
CA PHE A 842 37.59 0.02 -8.96
C PHE A 842 37.76 -1.50 -8.75
N SER A 843 38.71 -2.17 -9.41
CA SER A 843 38.86 -3.63 -9.26
C SER A 843 39.34 -3.99 -7.86
N VAL A 844 40.36 -3.30 -7.34
CA VAL A 844 40.85 -3.53 -5.97
C VAL A 844 39.80 -3.13 -4.92
N PHE A 845 39.00 -2.08 -5.18
CA PHE A 845 37.83 -1.79 -4.35
C PHE A 845 36.79 -2.92 -4.38
N HIS A 846 36.48 -3.45 -5.56
CA HIS A 846 35.49 -4.51 -5.78
C HIS A 846 35.91 -5.84 -5.12
N ASP A 847 37.18 -6.23 -5.22
CA ASP A 847 37.71 -7.43 -4.56
C ASP A 847 37.66 -7.31 -3.03
N ASN A 848 37.95 -6.12 -2.48
CA ASN A 848 37.80 -5.84 -1.06
C ASN A 848 36.33 -5.84 -0.61
N LEU A 849 35.42 -5.27 -1.41
CA LEU A 849 33.97 -5.29 -1.20
C LEU A 849 33.44 -6.73 -1.19
N ILE A 850 33.83 -7.57 -2.16
CA ILE A 850 33.49 -9.00 -2.20
C ILE A 850 34.02 -9.76 -1.00
N THR A 851 35.26 -9.48 -0.56
CA THR A 851 35.87 -10.14 0.60
C THR A 851 35.09 -9.85 1.88
N ARG A 852 34.68 -8.60 2.07
CA ARG A 852 33.85 -8.17 3.20
C ARG A 852 32.41 -8.71 3.11
N LEU A 853 31.79 -8.75 1.92
CA LEU A 853 30.48 -9.38 1.72
C LEU A 853 30.50 -10.88 2.04
N LYS A 854 31.58 -11.59 1.71
CA LYS A 854 31.77 -12.99 2.12
C LYS A 854 31.87 -13.16 3.63
N ALA A 855 32.58 -12.25 4.33
CA ALA A 855 32.62 -12.25 5.79
C ALA A 855 31.24 -11.98 6.41
N LEU A 856 30.47 -11.03 5.84
CA LEU A 856 29.11 -10.73 6.29
C LEU A 856 28.17 -11.92 6.09
N SER A 857 28.25 -12.59 4.95
CA SER A 857 27.50 -13.82 4.67
C SER A 857 27.87 -14.96 5.63
N GLN A 858 29.14 -15.10 6.01
CA GLN A 858 29.53 -16.07 7.04
C GLN A 858 28.95 -15.73 8.42
N ILE A 859 28.94 -14.46 8.82
CA ILE A 859 28.31 -14.01 10.07
C ILE A 859 26.80 -14.31 10.06
N GLN A 860 26.12 -14.10 8.92
CA GLN A 860 24.71 -14.48 8.76
C GLN A 860 24.51 -16.00 8.93
N LEU A 861 25.32 -16.84 8.28
CA LEU A 861 25.23 -18.29 8.41
C LEU A 861 25.51 -18.78 9.84
N ASP A 862 26.48 -18.16 10.53
CA ASP A 862 26.78 -18.45 11.93
C ASP A 862 25.66 -17.97 12.87
N PHE A 863 25.00 -16.85 12.56
CA PHE A 863 23.81 -16.37 13.28
C PHE A 863 22.62 -17.31 13.09
N ASP A 864 22.25 -17.65 11.85
CA ASP A 864 21.17 -18.58 11.53
C ASP A 864 21.36 -19.94 12.22
N LYS A 865 22.62 -20.40 12.29
CA LYS A 865 22.98 -21.62 13.00
C LYS A 865 22.78 -21.49 14.51
N ARG A 866 23.27 -20.39 15.12
CA ARG A 866 23.07 -20.12 16.56
C ARG A 866 21.60 -19.95 16.92
N ALA A 867 20.81 -19.28 16.07
CA ALA A 867 19.37 -19.14 16.26
C ALA A 867 18.70 -20.52 16.32
N LYS A 868 18.96 -21.38 15.34
CA LYS A 868 18.44 -22.77 15.31
C LYS A 868 18.93 -23.64 16.47
N GLU A 869 20.18 -23.46 16.92
CA GLU A 869 20.69 -24.13 18.12
C GLU A 869 20.01 -23.64 19.42
N ILE A 870 19.59 -22.36 19.48
CA ILE A 870 18.85 -21.78 20.61
C ILE A 870 17.37 -22.20 20.57
N GLU A 871 16.73 -22.12 19.41
CA GLU A 871 15.36 -22.62 19.16
C GLU A 871 15.23 -24.10 19.55
N ALA A 872 16.16 -24.95 19.11
CA ALA A 872 16.18 -26.37 19.48
C ALA A 872 16.29 -26.56 21.01
N ARG A 873 17.20 -25.84 21.69
CA ARG A 873 17.34 -25.91 23.15
C ARG A 873 16.07 -25.45 23.89
N PHE A 874 15.34 -24.47 23.37
CA PHE A 874 14.08 -24.04 23.95
C PHE A 874 12.93 -25.02 23.64
N ALA A 875 12.88 -25.60 22.44
CA ALA A 875 11.94 -26.66 22.09
C ALA A 875 12.13 -27.92 22.95
N ASP A 876 13.38 -28.33 23.20
CA ASP A 876 13.71 -29.42 24.11
C ASP A 876 13.28 -29.12 25.56
N LYS A 877 13.59 -27.92 26.07
CA LYS A 877 13.11 -27.47 27.40
C LYS A 877 11.58 -27.46 27.49
N LEU A 878 10.88 -26.95 26.47
CA LEU A 878 9.41 -26.95 26.42
C LEU A 878 8.84 -28.37 26.40
N ASN A 879 9.48 -29.30 25.67
CA ASN A 879 9.09 -30.70 25.65
C ASN A 879 9.36 -31.40 26.99
N ASP A 880 10.44 -31.07 27.70
CA ASP A 880 10.71 -31.61 29.04
C ASP A 880 9.77 -31.03 30.11
N MET A 881 9.44 -29.73 30.06
CA MET A 881 8.39 -29.16 30.91
C MET A 881 7.02 -29.79 30.64
N LYS A 882 6.68 -30.06 29.37
CA LYS A 882 5.47 -30.82 29.01
C LYS A 882 5.48 -32.23 29.61
N LYS A 883 6.60 -32.97 29.52
CA LYS A 883 6.74 -34.31 30.16
C LYS A 883 6.59 -34.25 31.69
N GLN A 884 7.13 -33.21 32.33
CA GLN A 884 6.99 -33.01 33.78
C GLN A 884 5.53 -32.70 34.16
N LEU A 885 4.84 -31.85 33.39
CA LEU A 885 3.43 -31.54 33.56
C LEU A 885 2.55 -32.78 33.35
N ASP A 886 2.76 -33.54 32.28
CA ASP A 886 2.15 -34.86 32.02
C ASP A 886 2.36 -35.84 33.19
N SER A 887 3.54 -35.82 33.81
CA SER A 887 3.87 -36.68 34.95
C SER A 887 3.17 -36.21 36.24
N ARG A 888 2.96 -34.90 36.43
CA ARG A 888 2.20 -34.34 37.55
C ARG A 888 0.71 -34.65 37.39
N TRP A 889 0.13 -34.47 36.20
CA TRP A 889 -1.26 -34.90 35.91
C TRP A 889 -1.46 -36.39 36.20
N LYS A 890 -0.59 -37.27 35.67
CA LYS A 890 -0.62 -38.72 35.95
C LYS A 890 -0.31 -39.11 37.40
N GLN A 891 0.03 -38.15 38.26
CA GLN A 891 0.15 -38.32 39.70
C GLN A 891 -1.10 -37.79 40.42
N ILE A 892 -1.67 -36.67 39.98
CA ILE A 892 -2.99 -36.15 40.41
C ILE A 892 -4.08 -37.19 40.11
N ASP A 893 -4.15 -37.73 38.89
CA ASP A 893 -5.09 -38.81 38.50
C ASP A 893 -5.07 -39.99 39.49
N LYS A 894 -3.87 -40.36 39.96
CA LYS A 894 -3.67 -41.46 40.92
C LYS A 894 -4.09 -41.07 42.33
N PHE A 895 -3.81 -39.84 42.75
CA PHE A 895 -4.28 -39.32 44.02
C PHE A 895 -5.82 -39.23 44.04
N GLU A 896 -6.45 -38.66 43.01
CA GLU A 896 -7.90 -38.62 42.86
C GLU A 896 -8.52 -40.03 42.86
N ALA A 897 -7.98 -40.98 42.10
CA ALA A 897 -8.42 -42.36 42.12
C ALA A 897 -8.29 -43.01 43.51
N SER A 898 -7.22 -42.68 44.25
CA SER A 898 -7.04 -43.16 45.63
C SER A 898 -8.03 -42.51 46.61
N VAL A 899 -8.25 -41.19 46.53
CA VAL A 899 -9.21 -40.44 47.36
C VAL A 899 -10.63 -40.93 47.09
N LYS A 900 -10.96 -41.19 45.83
CA LYS A 900 -12.24 -41.80 45.42
C LYS A 900 -12.40 -43.21 45.99
N SER A 901 -11.35 -44.04 45.96
CA SER A 901 -11.37 -45.36 46.62
C SER A 901 -11.56 -45.25 48.14
N TYR A 902 -10.92 -44.28 48.80
CA TYR A 902 -11.15 -43.98 50.22
C TYR A 902 -12.57 -43.47 50.49
N ALA A 903 -13.16 -42.68 49.60
CA ALA A 903 -14.55 -42.23 49.71
C ALA A 903 -15.54 -43.39 49.52
N GLU A 904 -15.31 -44.27 48.53
CA GLU A 904 -16.14 -45.44 48.26
C GLU A 904 -16.07 -46.48 49.39
N THR A 905 -14.88 -46.71 49.96
CA THR A 905 -14.70 -47.57 51.14
C THR A 905 -15.32 -46.95 52.40
N LYS A 906 -15.15 -45.64 52.65
CA LYS A 906 -15.84 -44.90 53.74
C LYS A 906 -17.37 -44.97 53.60
N ALA A 907 -17.90 -44.87 52.38
CA ALA A 907 -19.32 -45.04 52.11
C ALA A 907 -19.79 -46.50 52.29
N ALA A 908 -18.95 -47.50 51.95
CA ALA A 908 -19.23 -48.90 52.22
C ALA A 908 -19.21 -49.23 53.72
N TRP A 909 -18.29 -48.63 54.49
CA TRP A 909 -18.28 -48.73 55.95
C TRP A 909 -19.52 -48.09 56.59
N ARG A 910 -19.93 -46.89 56.16
CA ARG A 910 -21.20 -46.28 56.62
C ARG A 910 -22.42 -47.15 56.31
N ARG A 911 -22.49 -47.75 55.11
CA ARG A 911 -23.55 -48.71 54.75
C ARG A 911 -23.54 -49.97 55.61
N LYS A 912 -22.35 -50.54 55.91
CA LYS A 912 -22.21 -51.68 56.84
C LYS A 912 -22.60 -51.31 58.28
N PHE A 913 -22.21 -50.12 58.74
CA PHE A 913 -22.52 -49.63 60.08
C PHE A 913 -24.04 -49.45 60.25
N SER A 914 -24.70 -48.70 59.36
CA SER A 914 -26.16 -48.54 59.37
C SER A 914 -26.92 -49.87 59.25
N ALA A 915 -26.42 -50.83 58.47
CA ALA A 915 -26.98 -52.19 58.44
C ALA A 915 -26.81 -52.92 59.79
N LYS A 916 -25.69 -52.74 60.48
CA LYS A 916 -25.48 -53.30 61.83
C LYS A 916 -26.25 -52.57 62.93
N GLU A 917 -26.50 -51.27 62.79
CA GLU A 917 -27.46 -50.55 63.65
C GLU A 917 -28.86 -51.11 63.46
N GLY A 918 -29.34 -51.30 62.22
CA GLY A 918 -30.63 -51.93 61.94
C GLY A 918 -30.75 -53.38 62.41
N GLU A 919 -29.69 -54.19 62.28
CA GLU A 919 -29.63 -55.53 62.89
C GLU A 919 -29.69 -55.45 64.43
N LEU A 920 -28.99 -54.49 65.04
CA LEU A 920 -28.93 -54.30 66.49
C LEU A 920 -30.26 -53.76 67.05
N GLU A 921 -30.98 -52.91 66.30
CA GLU A 921 -32.35 -52.50 66.62
C GLU A 921 -33.33 -53.66 66.47
N ALA A 922 -33.22 -54.49 65.44
CA ALA A 922 -34.02 -55.71 65.31
C ALA A 922 -33.74 -56.73 66.43
N LEU A 923 -32.49 -56.82 66.90
CA LEU A 923 -32.11 -57.63 68.06
C LEU A 923 -32.61 -57.01 69.37
N LYS A 924 -32.59 -55.68 69.53
CA LYS A 924 -33.23 -55.00 70.67
C LYS A 924 -34.74 -55.22 70.69
N ALA A 925 -35.41 -55.08 69.54
CA ALA A 925 -36.84 -55.30 69.39
C ALA A 925 -37.22 -56.74 69.73
N THR A 926 -36.57 -57.73 69.13
CA THR A 926 -36.81 -59.16 69.43
C THR A 926 -36.41 -59.54 70.86
N ASN A 927 -35.39 -58.92 71.46
CA ASN A 927 -35.07 -59.11 72.88
C ASN A 927 -36.11 -58.45 73.81
N SER A 928 -36.70 -57.31 73.43
CA SER A 928 -37.82 -56.71 74.17
C SER A 928 -39.11 -57.54 74.03
N GLU A 929 -39.34 -58.15 72.87
CA GLU A 929 -40.44 -59.09 72.63
C GLU A 929 -40.23 -60.38 73.44
N MET A 930 -39.01 -60.94 73.44
CA MET A 930 -38.62 -62.08 74.28
C MET A 930 -38.74 -61.76 75.78
N ALA A 931 -38.37 -60.55 76.21
CA ALA A 931 -38.56 -60.10 77.60
C ALA A 931 -40.05 -59.97 77.96
N ALA A 932 -40.88 -59.47 77.04
CA ALA A 932 -42.33 -59.43 77.20
C ALA A 932 -42.92 -60.85 77.27
N GLN A 933 -42.52 -61.76 76.38
CA GLN A 933 -42.92 -63.17 76.40
C GLN A 933 -42.49 -63.85 77.71
N LEU A 934 -41.25 -63.66 78.17
CA LEU A 934 -40.76 -64.15 79.47
C LEU A 934 -41.52 -63.54 80.66
N SER A 935 -41.98 -62.29 80.56
CA SER A 935 -42.83 -61.67 81.59
C SER A 935 -44.24 -62.30 81.62
N GLY A 936 -44.78 -62.70 80.46
CA GLY A 936 -46.02 -63.47 80.38
C GLY A 936 -45.86 -64.91 80.90
N MET A 937 -44.74 -65.55 80.58
CA MET A 937 -44.39 -66.91 81.01
C MET A 937 -43.99 -67.00 82.50
N LYS A 938 -43.90 -65.87 83.21
CA LYS A 938 -43.78 -65.84 84.69
C LYS A 938 -45.11 -66.12 85.43
N ARG A 939 -46.18 -66.50 84.73
CA ARG A 939 -47.35 -67.15 85.34
C ARG A 939 -47.15 -68.68 85.41
N PRO A 940 -47.14 -69.31 86.59
CA PRO A 940 -46.90 -70.74 86.72
C PRO A 940 -48.16 -71.55 86.36
N GLY A 941 -48.15 -72.27 85.23
CA GLY A 941 -49.22 -73.22 84.90
C GLY A 941 -49.12 -73.83 83.50
N GLN A 942 -48.83 -75.13 83.44
CA GLN A 942 -49.03 -76.06 82.30
C GLN A 942 -48.40 -75.67 80.93
N ALA A 943 -47.32 -76.37 80.55
CA ALA A 943 -46.88 -76.43 79.15
C ALA A 943 -47.69 -77.49 78.38
N ASP A 944 -48.18 -77.14 77.19
CA ASP A 944 -49.18 -77.91 76.45
C ASP A 944 -48.58 -78.55 75.17
N PRO A 945 -48.95 -79.78 74.74
CA PRO A 945 -48.26 -80.51 73.67
C PRO A 945 -48.23 -79.81 72.29
N MET A 946 -49.05 -78.78 72.08
CA MET A 946 -49.06 -78.00 70.84
C MET A 946 -47.78 -77.14 70.66
N GLU A 947 -47.12 -76.72 71.74
CA GLU A 947 -45.89 -75.93 71.66
C GLU A 947 -44.73 -76.73 71.06
N LEU A 948 -44.58 -77.99 71.46
CA LEU A 948 -43.60 -78.94 70.90
C LEU A 948 -43.75 -79.11 69.38
N ARG A 949 -45.00 -79.14 68.90
CA ARG A 949 -45.30 -79.16 67.45
C ARG A 949 -44.90 -77.86 66.76
N SER A 950 -45.17 -76.71 67.39
CA SER A 950 -44.74 -75.40 66.88
C SER A 950 -43.21 -75.25 66.79
N ALA A 951 -42.46 -75.88 67.70
CA ALA A 951 -41.01 -75.89 67.72
C ALA A 951 -40.46 -76.75 66.57
N ALA A 952 -41.01 -77.96 66.36
CA ALA A 952 -40.64 -78.84 65.25
C ALA A 952 -40.89 -78.19 63.87
N THR A 953 -42.02 -77.50 63.67
CA THR A 953 -42.30 -76.77 62.43
C THR A 953 -41.37 -75.57 62.22
N ARG A 954 -40.97 -74.87 63.31
CA ARG A 954 -39.94 -73.82 63.24
C ARG A 954 -38.57 -74.38 62.85
N ALA A 955 -38.16 -75.53 63.41
CA ALA A 955 -36.92 -76.21 63.06
C ALA A 955 -36.86 -76.60 61.56
N GLN A 956 -37.91 -77.26 61.03
CA GLN A 956 -37.95 -77.61 59.60
C GLN A 956 -37.95 -76.39 58.66
N ASN A 957 -38.53 -75.26 59.08
CA ASN A 957 -38.46 -74.02 58.29
C ASN A 957 -37.08 -73.34 58.38
N ALA A 958 -36.34 -73.49 59.48
CA ALA A 958 -34.94 -73.06 59.56
C ALA A 958 -34.03 -73.94 58.67
N GLU A 959 -34.21 -75.26 58.71
CA GLU A 959 -33.50 -76.24 57.88
C GLU A 959 -33.71 -76.00 56.37
N ARG A 960 -34.95 -75.72 55.94
CA ARG A 960 -35.26 -75.31 54.56
C ARG A 960 -34.60 -73.99 54.17
N ARG A 961 -34.50 -73.02 55.09
CA ARG A 961 -33.79 -71.74 54.84
C ARG A 961 -32.27 -71.96 54.72
N LEU A 962 -31.70 -72.86 55.52
CA LEU A 962 -30.28 -73.24 55.46
C LEU A 962 -29.93 -73.88 54.10
N ASN A 963 -30.71 -74.89 53.67
CA ASN A 963 -30.49 -75.54 52.36
C ASN A 963 -30.64 -74.55 51.20
N ASN A 964 -31.61 -73.62 51.26
CA ASN A 964 -31.75 -72.58 50.24
C ASN A 964 -30.55 -71.60 50.23
N ALA A 965 -30.00 -71.24 51.39
CA ALA A 965 -28.81 -70.40 51.50
C ALA A 965 -27.56 -71.12 50.96
N GLN A 966 -27.38 -72.42 51.25
CA GLN A 966 -26.28 -73.23 50.70
C GLN A 966 -26.38 -73.39 49.18
N ASN A 967 -27.58 -73.62 48.64
CA ASN A 967 -27.80 -73.67 47.19
C ASN A 967 -27.53 -72.31 46.51
N GLN A 968 -27.85 -71.20 47.18
CA GLN A 968 -27.50 -69.86 46.69
C GLN A 968 -25.99 -69.61 46.74
N LEU A 969 -25.30 -70.05 47.80
CA LEU A 969 -23.84 -69.95 47.93
C LEU A 969 -23.14 -70.71 46.78
N LEU A 970 -23.46 -71.99 46.58
CA LEU A 970 -22.93 -72.80 45.47
C LEU A 970 -23.17 -72.14 44.10
N ALA A 971 -24.38 -71.60 43.88
CA ALA A 971 -24.72 -70.89 42.65
C ALA A 971 -24.03 -69.51 42.49
N THR A 972 -23.40 -68.96 43.55
CA THR A 972 -22.49 -67.81 43.46
C THR A 972 -21.04 -68.24 43.27
N GLU A 973 -20.60 -69.32 43.90
CA GLU A 973 -19.26 -69.89 43.74
C GLU A 973 -19.03 -70.37 42.29
N GLU A 974 -20.01 -71.03 41.67
CA GLU A 974 -19.96 -71.44 40.26
C GLU A 974 -19.90 -70.22 39.30
N LYS A 975 -20.59 -69.12 39.63
CA LYS A 975 -20.52 -67.86 38.87
C LYS A 975 -19.16 -67.18 39.01
N ILE A 976 -18.56 -67.22 40.19
CA ILE A 976 -17.19 -66.71 40.43
C ILE A 976 -16.17 -67.57 39.68
N ALA A 977 -16.28 -68.91 39.74
CA ALA A 977 -15.41 -69.82 39.00
C ALA A 977 -15.48 -69.60 37.48
N THR A 978 -16.68 -69.47 36.92
CA THR A 978 -16.86 -69.22 35.48
C THR A 978 -16.48 -67.79 35.05
N LEU A 979 -16.51 -66.80 35.94
CA LEU A 979 -15.92 -65.47 35.69
C LEU A 979 -14.39 -65.52 35.70
N ASN A 980 -13.79 -66.16 36.70
CA ASN A 980 -12.33 -66.32 36.80
C ASN A 980 -11.76 -67.08 35.58
N GLN A 981 -12.44 -68.15 35.13
CA GLN A 981 -12.05 -68.88 33.93
C GLN A 981 -12.13 -68.01 32.66
N LYS A 982 -13.11 -67.09 32.57
CA LYS A 982 -13.20 -66.12 31.46
C LYS A 982 -12.10 -65.07 31.52
N SER A 983 -11.67 -64.62 32.71
CA SER A 983 -10.50 -63.74 32.87
C SER A 983 -9.25 -64.45 32.34
N VAL A 984 -8.91 -65.63 32.86
CA VAL A 984 -7.71 -66.38 32.44
C VAL A 984 -7.66 -66.62 30.92
N VAL A 985 -8.79 -66.89 30.29
CA VAL A 985 -8.90 -67.03 28.82
C VAL A 985 -8.79 -65.70 28.06
N ALA A 986 -9.15 -64.57 28.66
CA ALA A 986 -8.88 -63.24 28.11
C ALA A 986 -7.42 -62.84 28.29
N ASP A 987 -6.85 -63.06 29.48
CA ASP A 987 -5.48 -62.72 29.86
C ASP A 987 -4.47 -63.47 28.96
N ALA A 988 -4.67 -64.78 28.74
CA ALA A 988 -3.87 -65.57 27.80
C ALA A 988 -3.96 -65.07 26.34
N LYS A 989 -5.09 -64.50 25.92
CA LYS A 989 -5.26 -63.88 24.58
C LYS A 989 -4.60 -62.51 24.49
N TRP A 990 -4.55 -61.75 25.58
CA TRP A 990 -3.77 -60.52 25.67
C TRP A 990 -2.28 -60.81 25.62
N GLU A 991 -1.79 -61.75 26.43
CA GLU A 991 -0.39 -62.16 26.45
C GLU A 991 0.10 -62.65 25.07
N ALA A 992 -0.73 -63.45 24.37
CA ALA A 992 -0.43 -63.87 23.00
C ALA A 992 -0.30 -62.70 22.01
N ARG A 993 -1.18 -61.69 22.10
CA ARG A 993 -1.11 -60.48 21.26
C ARG A 993 0.10 -59.61 21.59
N VAL A 994 0.44 -59.46 22.88
CA VAL A 994 1.64 -58.72 23.31
C VAL A 994 2.89 -59.36 22.70
N LYS A 995 3.05 -60.68 22.81
CA LYS A 995 4.16 -61.42 22.19
C LYS A 995 4.18 -61.30 20.66
N GLU A 996 3.02 -61.22 20.01
CA GLU A 996 2.94 -60.96 18.56
C GLU A 996 3.40 -59.54 18.21
N TYR A 997 3.00 -58.53 18.98
CA TYR A 997 3.46 -57.14 18.77
C TYR A 997 4.95 -56.98 19.06
N GLU A 998 5.49 -57.62 20.10
CA GLU A 998 6.93 -57.67 20.38
C GLU A 998 7.72 -58.30 19.23
N ALA A 999 7.24 -59.42 18.67
CA ALA A 999 7.84 -60.07 17.52
C ALA A 999 7.81 -59.18 16.26
N ARG A 1000 6.68 -58.51 15.99
CA ARG A 1000 6.52 -57.55 14.89
C ARG A 1000 7.45 -56.34 15.06
N LEU A 1001 7.57 -55.79 16.27
CA LEU A 1001 8.47 -54.66 16.60
C LEU A 1001 9.93 -55.06 16.37
N LYS A 1002 10.35 -56.22 16.89
CA LYS A 1002 11.71 -56.73 16.73
C LYS A 1002 12.07 -56.99 15.25
N ALA A 1003 11.14 -57.53 14.46
CA ALA A 1003 11.33 -57.70 13.02
C ALA A 1003 11.47 -56.36 12.28
N ALA A 1004 10.70 -55.33 12.67
CA ALA A 1004 10.83 -53.98 12.12
C ALA A 1004 12.17 -53.33 12.49
N GLU A 1005 12.63 -53.45 13.75
CA GLU A 1005 13.95 -52.99 14.15
C GLU A 1005 15.07 -53.65 13.34
N GLU A 1006 15.02 -54.97 13.15
CA GLU A 1006 16.02 -55.67 12.34
C GLU A 1006 15.99 -55.21 10.87
N LYS A 1007 14.81 -54.92 10.31
CA LYS A 1007 14.69 -54.33 8.96
C LYS A 1007 15.38 -52.97 8.89
N VAL A 1008 15.13 -52.07 9.85
CA VAL A 1008 15.80 -50.76 9.93
C VAL A 1008 17.32 -50.91 10.15
N LYS A 1009 17.77 -51.91 10.93
CA LYS A 1009 19.19 -52.22 11.10
C LYS A 1009 19.85 -52.67 9.78
N ARG A 1010 19.19 -53.56 9.00
CA ARG A 1010 19.65 -53.96 7.66
C ARG A 1010 19.66 -52.79 6.68
N GLU A 1011 18.62 -51.97 6.66
CA GLU A 1011 18.52 -50.80 5.77
C GLU A 1011 19.57 -49.73 6.09
N ARG A 1012 19.85 -49.47 7.38
CA ARG A 1012 20.97 -48.61 7.80
C ARG A 1012 22.33 -49.18 7.38
N GLN A 1013 22.52 -50.50 7.47
CA GLN A 1013 23.78 -51.15 7.09
C GLN A 1013 24.01 -51.07 5.56
N GLY A 1014 23.03 -51.45 4.75
CA GLY A 1014 23.07 -51.29 3.29
C GLY A 1014 23.05 -49.83 2.82
N GLY A 1015 22.71 -48.89 3.70
CA GLY A 1015 22.94 -47.44 3.51
C GLY A 1015 24.41 -47.06 3.68
N LYS A 1016 25.05 -47.53 4.76
CA LYS A 1016 26.50 -47.32 5.00
C LYS A 1016 27.37 -47.95 3.92
N GLU A 1017 27.03 -49.15 3.47
CA GLU A 1017 27.79 -49.87 2.44
C GLU A 1017 27.77 -49.12 1.10
N ARG A 1018 26.60 -48.63 0.66
CA ARG A 1018 26.49 -47.77 -0.52
C ARG A 1018 27.19 -46.42 -0.35
N ALA A 1019 27.17 -45.84 0.85
CA ALA A 1019 27.92 -44.60 1.12
C ALA A 1019 29.45 -44.81 1.00
N LEU A 1020 29.97 -45.92 1.55
CA LEU A 1020 31.38 -46.30 1.42
C LEU A 1020 31.76 -46.64 -0.02
N GLU A 1021 30.86 -47.27 -0.78
CA GLU A 1021 31.06 -47.53 -2.20
C GLU A 1021 31.15 -46.22 -3.00
N LEU A 1022 30.22 -45.29 -2.80
CA LEU A 1022 30.24 -43.96 -3.43
C LEU A 1022 31.46 -43.15 -3.03
N GLU A 1023 31.88 -43.18 -1.76
CA GLU A 1023 33.14 -42.57 -1.33
C GLU A 1023 34.35 -43.13 -2.08
N ASN A 1024 34.41 -44.46 -2.27
CA ASN A 1024 35.50 -45.11 -2.99
C ASN A 1024 35.46 -44.80 -4.50
N GLN A 1025 34.28 -44.67 -5.09
CA GLN A 1025 34.12 -44.18 -6.46
C GLN A 1025 34.60 -42.72 -6.60
N VAL A 1026 34.23 -41.83 -5.67
CA VAL A 1026 34.71 -40.43 -5.62
C VAL A 1026 36.24 -40.38 -5.48
N LYS A 1027 36.83 -41.16 -4.56
CA LYS A 1027 38.29 -41.26 -4.38
C LYS A 1027 39.00 -41.81 -5.62
N SER A 1028 38.33 -42.67 -6.41
CA SER A 1028 38.84 -43.16 -7.70
C SER A 1028 38.81 -42.06 -8.77
N LEU A 1029 37.68 -41.35 -8.91
CA LEU A 1029 37.53 -40.23 -9.85
C LEU A 1029 38.48 -39.07 -9.53
N GLN A 1030 38.71 -38.75 -8.26
CA GLN A 1030 39.71 -37.77 -7.82
C GLN A 1030 41.12 -38.15 -8.30
N ARG A 1031 41.53 -39.41 -8.14
CA ARG A 1031 42.84 -39.89 -8.65
C ARG A 1031 42.92 -39.84 -10.18
N GLN A 1032 41.84 -40.14 -10.89
CA GLN A 1032 41.79 -40.01 -12.35
C GLN A 1032 41.92 -38.54 -12.78
N LEU A 1033 41.29 -37.61 -12.05
CA LEU A 1033 41.36 -36.18 -12.29
C LEU A 1033 42.76 -35.61 -11.97
N GLU A 1034 43.41 -36.05 -10.89
CA GLU A 1034 44.83 -35.73 -10.60
C GLU A 1034 45.77 -36.22 -11.71
N LEU A 1035 45.55 -37.44 -12.23
CA LEU A 1035 46.34 -38.00 -13.34
C LEU A 1035 46.08 -37.24 -14.65
N ALA A 1036 44.84 -36.82 -14.91
CA ALA A 1036 44.50 -35.96 -16.05
C ALA A 1036 45.15 -34.57 -15.91
N GLN A 1037 45.12 -33.96 -14.73
CA GLN A 1037 45.81 -32.69 -14.46
C GLN A 1037 47.33 -32.81 -14.59
N LYS A 1038 47.95 -33.91 -14.14
CA LYS A 1038 49.38 -34.18 -14.34
C LYS A 1038 49.73 -34.29 -15.83
N ARG A 1039 48.92 -35.02 -16.62
CA ARG A 1039 49.07 -35.07 -18.08
C ARG A 1039 48.87 -33.71 -18.74
N SER A 1040 47.90 -32.91 -18.27
CA SER A 1040 47.64 -31.57 -18.79
C SER A 1040 48.78 -30.59 -18.48
N ARG A 1041 49.43 -30.72 -17.31
CA ARG A 1041 50.65 -29.97 -16.98
C ARG A 1041 51.81 -30.42 -17.85
N GLN A 1042 52.06 -31.72 -17.97
CA GLN A 1042 53.09 -32.26 -18.88
C GLN A 1042 52.88 -31.86 -20.34
N LEU A 1043 51.64 -31.67 -20.79
CA LEU A 1043 51.33 -31.11 -22.11
C LEU A 1043 51.59 -29.61 -22.18
N SER A 1044 51.28 -28.83 -21.13
CA SER A 1044 51.69 -27.42 -21.03
C SER A 1044 53.21 -27.30 -21.06
N ASP A 1045 53.92 -28.02 -20.20
CA ASP A 1045 55.38 -28.02 -20.11
C ASP A 1045 56.03 -28.33 -21.48
N VAL A 1046 55.42 -29.20 -22.29
CA VAL A 1046 55.87 -29.54 -23.66
C VAL A 1046 55.49 -28.49 -24.71
N ILE A 1047 54.37 -27.77 -24.54
CA ILE A 1047 54.01 -26.62 -25.37
C ILE A 1047 54.94 -25.44 -25.07
N ASP A 1048 55.15 -25.14 -23.79
CA ASP A 1048 56.03 -24.07 -23.29
C ASP A 1048 57.50 -24.30 -23.69
N LEU A 1049 57.94 -25.56 -23.76
CA LEU A 1049 59.26 -25.97 -24.31
C LEU A 1049 59.36 -25.91 -25.85
N ASN A 1050 58.26 -25.70 -26.57
CA ASN A 1050 58.20 -25.72 -28.03
C ASN A 1050 57.69 -24.38 -28.62
N ASP A 1051 57.51 -23.34 -27.80
CA ASP A 1051 57.26 -21.97 -28.26
C ASP A 1051 58.60 -21.29 -28.67
N PRO A 1052 58.79 -20.85 -29.93
CA PRO A 1052 60.08 -20.31 -30.39
C PRO A 1052 60.45 -18.90 -29.85
N THR A 1053 59.68 -18.31 -28.93
CA THR A 1053 59.65 -16.84 -28.75
C THR A 1053 60.06 -16.25 -27.39
N SER A 1054 60.98 -16.87 -26.63
CA SER A 1054 61.71 -16.12 -25.59
C SER A 1054 63.19 -16.49 -25.43
N SER A 1055 64.06 -15.46 -25.48
CA SER A 1055 65.48 -15.57 -25.12
C SER A 1055 65.70 -15.22 -23.64
N PRO A 1056 66.67 -15.85 -22.95
CA PRO A 1056 66.88 -15.65 -21.53
C PRO A 1056 67.51 -14.28 -21.24
N ASN A 1057 67.14 -13.67 -20.11
CA ASN A 1057 67.90 -12.57 -19.54
C ASN A 1057 68.01 -12.70 -18.01
N SER A 1058 69.16 -12.30 -17.47
CA SER A 1058 69.49 -12.32 -16.04
C SER A 1058 68.78 -11.14 -15.31
N ASN A 1059 68.67 -11.06 -13.97
CA ASN A 1059 69.74 -11.29 -12.99
C ASN A 1059 69.27 -11.30 -11.52
N SER A 1060 70.13 -11.84 -10.64
CA SER A 1060 70.37 -11.52 -9.22
C SER A 1060 69.21 -11.16 -8.24
N SER A 1061 69.01 -12.06 -7.27
CA SER A 1061 69.12 -11.80 -5.81
C SER A 1061 68.42 -10.59 -5.16
N LYS A 1062 67.36 -10.87 -4.37
CA LYS A 1062 67.45 -10.84 -2.90
C LYS A 1062 66.35 -11.64 -2.22
#